data_AF-A0A8H7GUA0-F1
#
_entry.id   AF-A0A8H7GUA0-F1
#
_cell.length_a   1.000
_cell.length_b   1.000
_cell.length_c   1.000
_cell.angle_alpha   90.00
_cell.angle_beta   90.00
_cell.angle_gamma   90.00
#
_symmetry.space_group_name_H-M   'P 1'
#
loop_
_entity.id
_entity.type
_entity.pdbx_description
1 polymer ?
#
loop_
_entity_poly.entity_id
_entity_poly.type
_entity_poly.pdbx_seq_one_letter_code
_entity_poly.pdbx_strand_id
1 'polypeptide(L)'
;MPPGVDSASAKTEPADQNPDSSQNVNDTAQTASAGQGDADHASEPVPAPLGQNSDAPGPHSETATQEPDAADEPALSAAPASDVQMGENDVPLERVETENEANSSISNINQASLRSFATPLKLLPPLKDIEHITTPKSFVQTQSTMQLTNLEEAEEDAYDATANDTFANTGGPLQRYNPERNGSNSKEADTAAAFLDVEVSTLLLYGDDFVAKVAQRAKTFLGLQSELSFYKLNHEQMSQVQLRKFEQLQQRLDNCSEANKALVSENETNSYELSNKNNMIADLRSQNSQLLEKLQGFESAAQVSRSGESSKANEIFQLNEEVSSLARMNAENGQRISELTRDLNDSASETFSLKLELSKATNELVYIKSQKDWYEAQLKSIQDKYTDLIKKHESDSIKDSNKISALTVQNETLTTLKDSLQEQLRDLQEKLEQVSSTKLDIENKLETQGLRLSKESELKSQRLELLNVQLEEKQERILQLESYADDLKSSTADSIETLQRELNEKENQIVRLEERLRRAEDALDSELHRETMLPKLAPSAEMILQENGLGISLSTLYTEFNRIKKELILEKSQKENIAAQLQHFISELDSKKPAIANYRNQILHYEENLREILEKMEAVRAGKTESEKECSRLRNRLASYEAEIRSIRQLSKDLGRQLCFYLIHSKIREGNEDPLSAHEKKVIDQILAKSGNQDHVGESDTDQIITERLLSFASVIDLQKKNEELITTVRLLGKQLEERDSELSSFEAAAVEEAKEAILTLQSELDSVSLKYDALAKEREMLRSLRGGSLFADDNQIDLRHLQEAKADFHAKVQESERDFRSIQSQSETKIRELNDNLMELKSTNEDLKSRLNAAEHSVEISENRLENTRKLLENSRRENEHFHRETVFWKEQASKLESSLVNKSNELLEAERSLQVATAQNINFQTDKVVWDSLRSSLTDEIQYLKRDKEQLHSFVLNLQTILKERELSSAELSKKLTKSMENYQALQEKINEKEDKIHLLSSQSDMALKAQNAKLEQVNELSQRLLEARSRIAEKQVVIDNLKKEIATGGPKLSNARMSTLVTSHGPVEDGSPILASEYNDLKDALKVAESEVTEFGLIAKSAEDALARATQSFDEFREETASKISAVEAEKSKLIEEVGIPKKAS
;
A
#
# COMPACT_ATOMS: atom_id res chain seq x y z
N MET A 1 -20.60 -6.63 -63.12
CA MET A 1 -20.20 -7.49 -64.26
C MET A 1 -18.71 -7.25 -64.54
N PRO A 2 -17.96 -8.24 -65.06
CA PRO A 2 -16.50 -8.18 -65.26
C PRO A 2 -16.12 -7.44 -66.58
N PRO A 3 -14.83 -7.19 -66.88
CA PRO A 3 -13.86 -8.21 -67.36
C PRO A 3 -12.75 -8.54 -66.32
N GLY A 4 -11.81 -9.48 -66.50
CA GLY A 4 -11.41 -10.31 -67.67
C GLY A 4 -9.89 -10.14 -67.91
N VAL A 5 -8.97 -11.00 -67.42
CA VAL A 5 -8.67 -12.43 -67.73
C VAL A 5 -7.74 -12.58 -68.97
N ASP A 6 -6.90 -13.63 -68.96
CA ASP A 6 -5.94 -14.14 -69.97
C ASP A 6 -4.51 -13.55 -70.08
N SER A 7 -3.46 -14.32 -70.42
CA SER A 7 -3.07 -15.70 -70.00
C SER A 7 -1.61 -16.09 -70.38
N ALA A 8 -1.07 -17.05 -69.61
CA ALA A 8 0.02 -18.02 -69.83
C ALA A 8 1.04 -17.90 -71.01
N SER A 9 2.33 -18.15 -70.70
CA SER A 9 3.07 -19.36 -71.15
C SER A 9 4.51 -19.45 -70.61
N ALA A 10 5.14 -20.63 -70.68
CA ALA A 10 6.50 -20.92 -70.16
C ALA A 10 7.32 -21.78 -71.15
N LYS A 11 8.66 -21.85 -71.01
CA LYS A 11 9.44 -23.12 -70.91
C LYS A 11 10.99 -23.00 -70.92
N THR A 12 11.62 -23.99 -70.27
CA THR A 12 12.94 -24.66 -70.54
C THR A 12 14.28 -23.89 -70.50
N GLU A 13 15.05 -24.13 -69.43
CA GLU A 13 16.35 -24.89 -69.34
C GLU A 13 16.95 -25.52 -70.63
N PRO A 14 18.26 -25.95 -70.70
CA PRO A 14 19.10 -26.45 -69.57
C PRO A 14 20.64 -26.19 -69.56
N ALA A 15 21.27 -26.56 -68.42
CA ALA A 15 22.65 -27.08 -68.23
C ALA A 15 23.86 -26.16 -68.57
N ASP A 16 25.12 -26.43 -68.17
CA ASP A 16 25.73 -27.63 -67.52
C ASP A 16 27.02 -27.27 -66.70
N GLN A 17 27.67 -28.28 -66.09
CA GLN A 17 29.06 -28.37 -65.58
C GLN A 17 29.37 -28.05 -64.09
N ASN A 18 29.07 -29.05 -63.26
CA ASN A 18 29.93 -29.57 -62.16
C ASN A 18 31.18 -30.32 -62.73
N PRO A 19 32.06 -31.00 -61.96
CA PRO A 19 32.19 -31.18 -60.49
C PRO A 19 33.56 -30.61 -59.98
N ASP A 20 34.25 -30.97 -58.87
CA ASP A 20 34.14 -31.93 -57.74
C ASP A 20 35.04 -31.37 -56.58
N SER A 21 35.32 -31.95 -55.40
CA SER A 21 35.06 -33.27 -54.80
C SER A 21 35.08 -33.20 -53.24
N SER A 22 34.73 -34.22 -52.45
CA SER A 22 33.55 -35.13 -52.42
C SER A 22 33.86 -36.36 -51.52
N GLN A 23 33.68 -36.29 -50.18
CA GLN A 23 33.80 -37.49 -49.31
C GLN A 23 32.92 -37.53 -48.03
N ASN A 24 31.97 -38.46 -48.04
CA ASN A 24 31.59 -39.42 -46.97
C ASN A 24 31.08 -38.96 -45.58
N VAL A 25 30.08 -39.58 -44.93
CA VAL A 25 29.25 -40.79 -45.24
C VAL A 25 27.85 -40.67 -44.59
N ASN A 26 26.90 -41.44 -45.11
CA ASN A 26 25.57 -41.94 -44.65
C ASN A 26 25.15 -41.77 -43.14
N ASP A 27 23.88 -41.98 -42.72
CA ASP A 27 22.83 -42.87 -43.25
C ASP A 27 21.36 -42.47 -42.95
N THR A 28 20.42 -43.38 -43.23
CA THR A 28 19.00 -43.12 -43.57
C THR A 28 18.01 -43.93 -42.70
N ALA A 29 16.71 -43.59 -42.80
CA ALA A 29 15.54 -44.38 -42.34
C ALA A 29 15.36 -44.53 -40.81
N GLN A 30 14.22 -45.02 -40.25
CA GLN A 30 12.78 -44.91 -40.54
C GLN A 30 11.99 -45.48 -39.32
N THR A 31 10.71 -45.12 -39.16
CA THR A 31 9.63 -45.89 -38.47
C THR A 31 9.76 -46.43 -37.02
N ALA A 32 8.89 -45.86 -36.15
CA ALA A 32 7.78 -46.54 -35.42
C ALA A 32 7.95 -47.32 -34.08
N SER A 33 7.26 -46.78 -33.04
CA SER A 33 6.22 -47.43 -32.19
C SER A 33 6.51 -48.03 -30.79
N ALA A 34 5.47 -47.91 -29.93
CA ALA A 34 5.23 -48.47 -28.57
C ALA A 34 6.15 -47.99 -27.41
N GLY A 35 5.64 -47.67 -26.20
CA GLY A 35 4.28 -47.56 -25.63
C GLY A 35 4.36 -47.22 -24.11
N GLN A 36 3.29 -46.96 -23.32
CA GLN A 36 1.83 -46.92 -23.56
C GLN A 36 1.32 -45.43 -23.57
N GLY A 37 0.30 -44.88 -22.88
CA GLY A 37 -0.70 -45.30 -21.85
C GLY A 37 -0.32 -44.87 -20.42
N ASP A 38 -1.20 -44.30 -19.56
CA ASP A 38 -2.62 -43.90 -19.70
C ASP A 38 -2.79 -42.47 -19.11
N ALA A 39 -3.41 -41.48 -19.77
CA ALA A 39 -4.83 -41.33 -20.13
C ALA A 39 -5.77 -41.05 -18.93
N ASP A 40 -6.25 -39.81 -18.81
CA ASP A 40 -7.70 -39.56 -18.93
C ASP A 40 -8.02 -38.14 -19.47
N HIS A 41 -9.21 -37.97 -20.05
CA HIS A 41 -9.76 -36.73 -20.63
C HIS A 41 -10.81 -36.10 -19.66
N ALA A 42 -11.53 -34.99 -19.90
CA ALA A 42 -11.98 -34.34 -21.13
C ALA A 42 -12.41 -32.85 -20.92
N SER A 43 -13.06 -32.28 -21.94
CA SER A 43 -14.00 -31.13 -21.90
C SER A 43 -13.48 -29.71 -22.23
N GLU A 44 -13.12 -29.53 -23.49
CA GLU A 44 -13.54 -28.38 -24.32
C GLU A 44 -15.09 -28.32 -24.50
N PRO A 45 -15.70 -27.27 -25.11
CA PRO A 45 -15.22 -25.90 -25.40
C PRO A 45 -16.26 -24.78 -25.04
N VAL A 46 -15.89 -23.54 -25.36
CA VAL A 46 -16.75 -22.32 -25.36
C VAL A 46 -17.66 -22.28 -26.62
N PRO A 47 -18.90 -21.79 -26.52
CA PRO A 47 -19.28 -20.63 -27.35
C PRO A 47 -20.23 -19.61 -26.68
N ALA A 48 -20.20 -18.38 -27.20
CA ALA A 48 -21.20 -17.33 -27.06
C ALA A 48 -21.48 -16.75 -28.48
N PRO A 49 -22.26 -15.67 -28.69
CA PRO A 49 -23.37 -15.09 -27.93
C PRO A 49 -24.67 -15.01 -28.78
N LEU A 50 -25.75 -14.41 -28.26
CA LEU A 50 -26.74 -13.55 -28.98
C LEU A 50 -27.86 -13.07 -28.03
N GLY A 51 -28.76 -12.18 -28.48
CA GLY A 51 -29.85 -11.65 -27.66
C GLY A 51 -30.98 -10.96 -28.46
N GLN A 52 -31.76 -10.13 -27.76
CA GLN A 52 -32.97 -9.37 -28.17
C GLN A 52 -34.35 -10.09 -28.09
N ASN A 53 -35.14 -9.62 -27.12
CA ASN A 53 -36.56 -9.23 -27.15
C ASN A 53 -37.59 -10.00 -28.01
N SER A 54 -38.71 -10.42 -27.37
CA SER A 54 -40.02 -9.72 -27.54
C SER A 54 -41.18 -10.30 -26.69
N ASP A 55 -41.95 -9.41 -26.07
CA ASP A 55 -43.41 -9.37 -25.84
C ASP A 55 -44.25 -10.47 -25.14
N ALA A 56 -44.93 -10.00 -24.08
CA ALA A 56 -46.36 -10.21 -23.72
C ALA A 56 -46.84 -11.56 -23.11
N PRO A 57 -48.02 -11.60 -22.44
CA PRO A 57 -48.89 -10.53 -21.92
C PRO A 57 -49.17 -10.60 -20.38
N GLY A 58 -49.93 -9.63 -19.83
CA GLY A 58 -50.57 -9.71 -18.49
C GLY A 58 -51.94 -10.42 -18.52
N PRO A 59 -52.92 -10.12 -17.63
CA PRO A 59 -53.00 -9.03 -16.62
C PRO A 59 -53.64 -9.46 -15.26
N HIS A 60 -54.29 -8.51 -14.54
CA HIS A 60 -55.05 -8.58 -13.26
C HIS A 60 -54.20 -8.49 -11.97
N SER A 61 -54.47 -7.64 -10.94
CA SER A 61 -55.69 -7.07 -10.30
C SER A 61 -56.40 -8.11 -9.39
N GLU A 62 -56.79 -7.88 -8.11
CA GLU A 62 -57.16 -6.71 -7.27
C GLU A 62 -56.77 -7.00 -5.77
N THR A 63 -56.19 -6.09 -4.97
CA THR A 63 -56.75 -5.06 -4.02
C THR A 63 -57.63 -5.53 -2.83
N ALA A 64 -57.70 -4.69 -1.77
CA ALA A 64 -58.51 -4.79 -0.53
C ALA A 64 -57.94 -5.74 0.57
N THR A 65 -58.04 -5.50 1.90
CA THR A 65 -58.65 -4.46 2.78
C THR A 65 -58.05 -4.61 4.21
N GLN A 66 -58.13 -3.71 5.22
CA GLN A 66 -58.71 -2.37 5.39
C GLN A 66 -58.01 -1.57 6.53
N GLU A 67 -58.22 -0.26 6.55
CA GLU A 67 -58.20 0.73 7.67
C GLU A 67 -59.12 0.37 8.88
N PRO A 68 -59.17 1.13 10.01
CA PRO A 68 -58.96 2.59 10.22
C PRO A 68 -57.89 2.93 11.31
N ASP A 69 -57.66 4.16 11.81
CA ASP A 69 -58.53 5.36 11.92
C ASP A 69 -57.77 6.72 11.92
N ALA A 70 -58.52 7.84 11.93
CA ALA A 70 -58.16 9.17 11.39
C ALA A 70 -58.39 10.34 12.38
N ALA A 71 -58.18 11.63 12.07
CA ALA A 71 -57.14 12.40 11.34
C ALA A 71 -57.54 13.90 11.37
N ASP A 72 -56.63 14.88 11.23
CA ASP A 72 -57.01 16.28 10.88
C ASP A 72 -55.87 17.15 10.28
N GLU A 73 -56.24 18.25 9.61
CA GLU A 73 -55.43 19.13 8.72
C GLU A 73 -55.34 20.60 9.28
N PRO A 74 -54.88 21.69 8.59
CA PRO A 74 -54.03 21.87 7.40
C PRO A 74 -52.98 23.04 7.49
N ALA A 75 -52.33 23.37 6.34
CA ALA A 75 -51.93 24.73 5.88
C ALA A 75 -50.63 25.40 6.45
N LEU A 76 -49.89 26.28 5.73
CA LEU A 76 -49.92 26.75 4.32
C LEU A 76 -48.58 27.44 3.88
N SER A 77 -48.22 27.37 2.58
CA SER A 77 -47.42 28.36 1.78
C SER A 77 -45.93 28.66 2.13
N ALA A 78 -45.06 29.18 1.23
CA ALA A 78 -44.94 29.11 -0.24
C ALA A 78 -43.55 29.66 -0.71
N ALA A 79 -43.17 29.37 -1.96
CA ALA A 79 -42.02 29.94 -2.72
C ALA A 79 -42.56 30.90 -3.84
N PRO A 80 -41.85 31.36 -4.92
CA PRO A 80 -40.50 31.02 -5.41
C PRO A 80 -39.64 32.11 -6.13
N ALA A 81 -38.37 31.73 -6.42
CA ALA A 81 -37.55 31.87 -7.66
C ALA A 81 -37.31 33.18 -8.48
N SER A 82 -36.02 33.34 -8.82
CA SER A 82 -35.39 33.60 -10.16
C SER A 82 -35.67 34.87 -11.01
N ASP A 83 -34.58 35.43 -11.58
CA ASP A 83 -34.54 35.87 -12.99
C ASP A 83 -33.09 35.92 -13.57
N VAL A 84 -32.92 36.04 -14.90
CA VAL A 84 -31.63 36.01 -15.65
C VAL A 84 -31.72 36.78 -16.97
N GLN A 85 -30.75 37.65 -17.37
CA GLN A 85 -30.20 37.74 -18.76
C GLN A 85 -29.15 38.84 -19.09
N MET A 86 -28.27 38.48 -20.05
CA MET A 86 -27.59 39.25 -21.12
C MET A 86 -26.65 40.45 -20.79
N GLY A 87 -25.38 40.30 -21.19
CA GLY A 87 -24.32 41.32 -21.12
C GLY A 87 -24.13 42.17 -22.39
N GLU A 88 -22.96 42.80 -22.51
CA GLU A 88 -22.43 43.42 -23.74
C GLU A 88 -20.88 43.40 -23.71
N ASN A 89 -20.20 43.74 -24.81
CA ASN A 89 -18.74 43.53 -25.00
C ASN A 89 -17.94 44.84 -25.02
N ASP A 90 -16.64 44.78 -24.72
CA ASP A 90 -15.63 45.30 -25.66
C ASP A 90 -14.20 44.74 -25.41
N VAL A 91 -13.40 44.57 -26.48
CA VAL A 91 -12.00 44.07 -26.46
C VAL A 91 -11.20 44.61 -27.66
N PRO A 92 -10.04 45.25 -27.43
CA PRO A 92 -8.78 44.79 -28.07
C PRO A 92 -7.65 44.65 -27.02
N LEU A 93 -6.83 43.58 -26.94
CA LEU A 93 -6.08 42.79 -27.93
C LEU A 93 -5.00 43.54 -28.72
N GLU A 94 -3.78 43.57 -28.18
CA GLU A 94 -2.55 43.04 -28.82
C GLU A 94 -1.69 42.39 -27.69
N ARG A 95 -1.12 41.18 -27.78
CA ARG A 95 -0.27 40.49 -28.80
C ARG A 95 1.24 40.78 -28.57
N VAL A 96 2.16 39.82 -28.38
CA VAL A 96 2.13 38.34 -28.13
C VAL A 96 3.54 37.85 -27.73
N GLU A 97 3.70 36.60 -27.25
CA GLU A 97 4.94 35.78 -27.21
C GLU A 97 6.16 36.29 -26.40
N THR A 98 7.09 35.46 -25.90
CA THR A 98 7.00 34.14 -25.21
C THR A 98 8.29 33.98 -24.36
N GLU A 99 8.30 32.99 -23.47
CA GLU A 99 9.47 32.19 -23.05
C GLU A 99 10.87 32.85 -22.96
N ASN A 100 11.50 32.75 -21.78
CA ASN A 100 12.51 31.70 -21.60
C ASN A 100 12.83 31.43 -20.12
N GLU A 101 13.25 30.20 -19.84
CA GLU A 101 13.71 29.76 -18.52
C GLU A 101 15.16 30.20 -18.26
N ALA A 102 15.50 30.54 -17.01
CA ALA A 102 16.90 30.66 -16.59
C ALA A 102 17.07 30.33 -15.10
N ASN A 103 17.32 29.05 -14.81
CA ASN A 103 17.83 28.63 -13.50
C ASN A 103 19.30 29.08 -13.35
N SER A 104 19.68 29.73 -12.25
CA SER A 104 21.09 30.00 -11.92
C SER A 104 21.44 29.51 -10.50
N SER A 105 21.56 28.19 -10.36
CA SER A 105 21.94 27.53 -9.11
C SER A 105 23.44 27.21 -9.07
N ILE A 106 24.00 27.15 -7.86
CA ILE A 106 25.29 26.52 -7.48
C ILE A 106 26.57 27.34 -7.75
N SER A 107 27.08 27.95 -6.67
CA SER A 107 28.44 27.73 -6.13
C SER A 107 28.47 28.25 -4.67
N ASN A 108 29.26 27.74 -3.71
CA ASN A 108 30.10 26.53 -3.68
C ASN A 108 30.32 26.06 -2.21
N ILE A 109 30.64 24.77 -2.03
CA ILE A 109 31.63 24.19 -1.07
C ILE A 109 31.86 24.92 0.29
N ASN A 110 31.64 24.25 1.44
CA ASN A 110 32.72 23.54 2.18
C ASN A 110 32.25 22.62 3.35
N GLN A 111 33.21 22.04 4.07
CA GLN A 111 33.11 20.83 4.94
C GLN A 111 33.19 21.08 6.46
N ALA A 112 32.94 19.98 7.20
CA ALA A 112 33.38 19.66 8.57
C ALA A 112 32.55 20.24 9.76
N SER A 113 32.45 19.58 10.93
CA SER A 113 33.20 18.40 11.42
C SER A 113 32.45 17.56 12.48
N LEU A 114 32.82 16.26 12.58
CA LEU A 114 32.83 15.35 13.76
C LEU A 114 31.92 15.68 14.98
N ARG A 115 31.13 14.75 15.53
CA ARG A 115 31.60 13.52 16.23
C ARG A 115 30.55 12.41 16.40
N SER A 116 31.06 11.22 16.72
CA SER A 116 30.41 9.92 16.95
C SER A 116 29.53 9.77 18.22
N PHE A 117 28.44 9.01 18.11
CA PHE A 117 28.02 7.91 19.02
C PHE A 117 27.17 6.93 18.18
N ALA A 118 27.54 5.65 18.02
CA ALA A 118 27.46 4.52 18.96
C ALA A 118 26.05 3.88 19.03
N THR A 119 25.91 2.67 18.47
CA THR A 119 24.71 1.82 18.56
C THR A 119 24.64 1.08 19.90
N PRO A 120 23.42 0.81 20.39
CA PRO A 120 23.12 -0.60 20.72
C PRO A 120 21.66 -1.01 20.46
N LEU A 121 21.46 -2.23 19.95
CA LEU A 121 20.86 -3.33 20.75
C LEU A 121 20.92 -4.65 19.98
N LYS A 122 20.90 -5.77 20.72
CA LYS A 122 21.14 -7.13 20.22
C LYS A 122 20.27 -8.13 20.98
N LEU A 123 19.65 -9.06 20.26
CA LEU A 123 18.89 -10.15 20.87
C LEU A 123 19.83 -11.25 21.40
N LEU A 124 19.80 -11.45 22.74
CA LEU A 124 19.67 -12.69 23.54
C LEU A 124 20.17 -14.06 22.99
N PRO A 125 20.39 -15.09 23.84
CA PRO A 125 20.80 -15.19 25.26
C PRO A 125 22.02 -16.19 25.34
N PRO A 126 22.22 -17.12 26.33
CA PRO A 126 21.84 -17.21 27.76
C PRO A 126 23.03 -17.48 28.72
N LEU A 127 22.74 -17.50 30.04
CA LEU A 127 23.28 -18.36 31.14
C LEU A 127 23.04 -17.58 32.47
N LYS A 128 22.25 -18.01 33.48
CA LYS A 128 22.22 -19.19 34.37
C LYS A 128 23.07 -19.07 35.65
N ASP A 129 22.42 -19.38 36.78
CA ASP A 129 22.93 -19.84 38.09
C ASP A 129 23.49 -18.84 39.16
N ILE A 130 22.94 -19.01 40.39
CA ILE A 130 23.47 -18.70 41.75
C ILE A 130 23.16 -17.34 42.45
N GLU A 131 22.00 -17.34 43.13
CA GLU A 131 21.73 -17.01 44.56
C GLU A 131 21.76 -15.58 45.17
N HIS A 132 21.20 -15.52 46.39
CA HIS A 132 20.85 -14.35 47.22
C HIS A 132 22.03 -13.75 48.00
N ILE A 133 21.87 -12.50 48.48
CA ILE A 133 22.18 -12.17 49.88
C ILE A 133 21.40 -10.94 50.43
N THR A 134 20.77 -11.16 51.59
CA THR A 134 20.22 -10.27 52.64
C THR A 134 19.96 -8.76 52.41
N THR A 135 18.78 -8.31 52.86
CA THR A 135 18.57 -6.95 53.41
C THR A 135 19.22 -6.79 54.79
N PRO A 136 19.44 -5.55 55.25
CA PRO A 136 18.99 -5.24 56.61
C PRO A 136 18.22 -3.90 56.73
N LYS A 137 17.46 -3.78 57.82
CA LYS A 137 16.69 -2.59 58.20
C LYS A 137 17.47 -1.74 59.21
N SER A 138 17.35 -0.40 59.15
CA SER A 138 17.10 0.50 60.31
C SER A 138 17.17 1.98 59.88
N PHE A 139 16.70 3.00 60.62
CA PHE A 139 15.53 3.26 61.47
C PHE A 139 15.90 4.36 62.49
N VAL A 140 15.18 5.50 62.47
CA VAL A 140 15.07 6.50 63.57
C VAL A 140 16.34 7.34 63.91
N GLN A 141 16.30 8.60 64.37
CA GLN A 141 15.31 9.71 64.35
C GLN A 141 15.99 10.99 64.93
N THR A 142 15.26 12.12 64.98
CA THR A 142 15.51 13.37 65.74
C THR A 142 16.45 14.39 65.07
N GLN A 143 16.26 15.72 65.24
CA GLN A 143 15.30 16.44 66.08
C GLN A 143 14.81 17.78 65.47
N SER A 144 13.68 18.26 66.00
CA SER A 144 12.88 19.46 65.73
C SER A 144 13.56 20.77 65.33
N THR A 145 12.85 21.61 64.55
CA THR A 145 12.14 22.82 65.06
C THR A 145 11.05 23.26 64.05
N MET A 146 10.08 24.08 64.48
CA MET A 146 8.79 24.35 63.81
C MET A 146 8.73 25.63 62.96
N GLN A 147 7.59 25.78 62.25
CA GLN A 147 6.97 26.96 61.60
C GLN A 147 7.10 26.95 60.06
N LEU A 148 6.03 26.67 59.28
CA LEU A 148 4.83 27.50 58.97
C LEU A 148 5.22 28.71 58.09
N THR A 149 4.65 28.96 56.90
CA THR A 149 3.39 28.49 56.28
C THR A 149 3.38 28.69 54.75
N ASN A 150 2.50 27.94 54.04
CA ASN A 150 1.75 28.32 52.82
C ASN A 150 2.44 28.62 51.47
N LEU A 151 1.87 28.01 50.40
CA LEU A 151 1.57 28.57 49.05
C LEU A 151 2.75 29.11 48.20
N GLU A 152 2.73 29.17 46.86
CA GLU A 152 1.81 28.73 45.78
C GLU A 152 2.63 28.69 44.47
N GLU A 153 2.19 27.90 43.47
CA GLU A 153 2.47 28.12 42.02
C GLU A 153 3.95 28.20 41.55
N ALA A 154 4.30 28.23 40.27
CA ALA A 154 3.73 27.57 39.08
C ALA A 154 4.89 27.22 38.11
N GLU A 155 4.60 26.47 37.05
CA GLU A 155 5.54 26.14 35.97
C GLU A 155 5.74 27.34 35.01
N GLU A 156 6.91 27.46 34.38
CA GLU A 156 6.98 28.10 33.05
C GLU A 156 8.10 27.45 32.20
N ASP A 157 7.72 27.07 30.97
CA ASP A 157 8.55 26.32 30.01
C ASP A 157 9.40 27.24 29.12
N ALA A 158 10.52 26.73 28.61
CA ALA A 158 11.48 27.52 27.81
C ALA A 158 11.54 27.08 26.34
N TYR A 159 10.86 27.81 25.43
CA TYR A 159 11.03 27.70 23.98
C TYR A 159 10.76 29.02 23.23
N ASP A 160 11.81 29.65 22.68
CA ASP A 160 11.89 29.99 21.24
C ASP A 160 13.28 30.56 20.88
N ALA A 161 13.97 30.05 19.85
CA ALA A 161 15.34 30.48 19.50
C ALA A 161 15.81 30.16 18.06
N THR A 162 15.12 30.65 17.03
CA THR A 162 15.61 30.57 15.63
C THR A 162 15.19 31.78 14.77
N ALA A 163 15.97 32.87 14.81
CA ALA A 163 15.78 34.02 13.90
C ALA A 163 17.02 34.95 13.80
N ASN A 164 18.13 34.49 13.21
CA ASN A 164 19.18 35.38 12.69
C ASN A 164 20.01 34.72 11.57
N ASP A 165 20.74 35.55 10.81
CA ASP A 165 21.72 35.25 9.74
C ASP A 165 21.20 35.13 8.29
N THR A 166 21.01 36.28 7.64
CA THR A 166 21.28 36.46 6.20
C THR A 166 21.70 37.92 5.93
N PHE A 167 22.48 38.17 4.87
CA PHE A 167 22.97 39.49 4.39
C PHE A 167 24.01 40.22 5.25
N ALA A 168 25.27 39.76 5.18
CA ALA A 168 26.43 40.54 5.66
C ALA A 168 27.75 40.23 4.91
N ASN A 169 27.82 40.43 3.58
CA ASN A 169 29.13 40.47 2.89
C ASN A 169 29.16 41.19 1.52
N THR A 170 29.48 42.49 1.49
CA THR A 170 29.98 43.21 0.29
C THR A 170 30.90 44.37 0.71
N GLY A 171 32.20 44.09 0.91
CA GLY A 171 33.18 45.10 1.33
C GLY A 171 34.60 44.76 0.90
N GLY A 172 34.97 45.12 -0.35
CA GLY A 172 36.32 44.94 -0.92
C GLY A 172 36.64 46.03 -1.95
N PRO A 173 37.92 46.42 -2.15
CA PRO A 173 38.23 47.81 -2.52
C PRO A 173 38.61 48.09 -3.99
N LEU A 174 38.20 49.28 -4.44
CA LEU A 174 38.88 50.23 -5.35
C LEU A 174 40.09 49.75 -6.20
N GLN A 175 39.97 49.83 -7.54
CA GLN A 175 41.03 50.40 -8.37
C GLN A 175 40.56 50.98 -9.74
N ARG A 176 40.86 52.28 -9.93
CA ARG A 176 40.94 53.16 -11.13
C ARG A 176 40.56 52.70 -12.57
N TYR A 177 39.87 53.63 -13.28
CA TYR A 177 39.98 54.04 -14.71
C TYR A 177 39.76 52.95 -15.80
N ASN A 178 39.21 53.22 -16.99
CA ASN A 178 39.21 54.44 -17.83
C ASN A 178 37.92 54.51 -18.70
N PRO A 179 37.38 55.67 -19.10
CA PRO A 179 36.10 55.76 -19.83
C PRO A 179 36.24 55.99 -21.35
N GLU A 180 35.35 55.40 -22.16
CA GLU A 180 35.00 55.92 -23.50
C GLU A 180 33.49 55.83 -23.81
N ARG A 181 32.96 56.97 -24.28
CA ARG A 181 31.88 57.16 -25.27
C ARG A 181 30.44 56.66 -25.01
N ASN A 182 29.62 57.67 -24.66
CA ASN A 182 28.39 58.06 -25.37
C ASN A 182 27.25 57.02 -25.49
N GLY A 183 26.33 57.03 -24.52
CA GLY A 183 25.01 56.41 -24.68
C GLY A 183 24.04 56.59 -23.50
N SER A 184 24.53 56.79 -22.29
CA SER A 184 23.71 56.75 -21.06
C SER A 184 23.09 58.09 -20.62
N ASN A 185 23.69 59.24 -21.00
CA ASN A 185 23.50 60.53 -20.33
C ASN A 185 22.04 61.01 -20.20
N SER A 186 21.15 60.67 -21.14
CA SER A 186 19.73 61.10 -21.05
C SER A 186 19.03 60.51 -19.83
N LYS A 187 19.02 59.17 -19.67
CA LYS A 187 18.28 58.50 -18.59
C LYS A 187 18.81 58.84 -17.20
N GLU A 188 20.08 59.24 -17.11
CA GLU A 188 20.70 59.70 -15.88
C GLU A 188 20.37 61.17 -15.60
N ALA A 189 20.24 62.02 -16.63
CA ALA A 189 19.68 63.35 -16.49
C ALA A 189 18.19 63.31 -16.08
N ASP A 190 17.39 62.42 -16.67
CA ASP A 190 15.96 62.26 -16.34
C ASP A 190 15.75 61.81 -14.88
N THR A 191 16.57 60.87 -14.40
CA THR A 191 16.50 60.39 -12.99
C THR A 191 17.11 61.38 -11.99
N ALA A 192 18.04 62.23 -12.40
CA ALA A 192 18.50 63.37 -11.60
C ALA A 192 17.44 64.50 -11.51
N ALA A 193 16.78 64.79 -12.63
CA ALA A 193 15.71 65.79 -12.75
C ALA A 193 14.51 65.47 -11.86
N ALA A 194 14.00 64.23 -11.93
CA ALA A 194 12.88 63.76 -11.13
C ALA A 194 13.17 63.71 -9.61
N PHE A 195 14.45 63.68 -9.21
CA PHE A 195 14.85 63.67 -7.79
C PHE A 195 15.06 65.08 -7.20
N LEU A 196 15.39 66.06 -8.05
CA LEU A 196 15.52 67.47 -7.63
C LEU A 196 14.27 68.32 -7.94
N ASP A 197 13.30 67.77 -8.67
CA ASP A 197 12.10 68.45 -9.18
C ASP A 197 12.46 69.66 -10.07
N VAL A 198 13.41 69.42 -10.99
CA VAL A 198 14.08 70.46 -11.81
C VAL A 198 14.15 70.04 -13.29
N GLU A 199 13.87 70.98 -14.19
CA GLU A 199 13.82 70.75 -15.64
C GLU A 199 15.18 70.30 -16.23
N VAL A 200 15.18 69.18 -16.98
CA VAL A 200 16.37 68.47 -17.49
C VAL A 200 17.38 69.39 -18.19
N SER A 201 16.89 70.35 -18.98
CA SER A 201 17.72 71.31 -19.71
C SER A 201 18.61 72.19 -18.81
N THR A 202 18.19 72.43 -17.57
CA THR A 202 18.97 73.22 -16.59
C THR A 202 20.04 72.39 -15.87
N LEU A 203 19.86 71.07 -15.76
CA LEU A 203 20.83 70.18 -15.13
C LEU A 203 22.04 69.89 -16.03
N LEU A 204 21.81 69.74 -17.35
CA LEU A 204 22.86 69.58 -18.36
C LEU A 204 23.81 70.79 -18.42
N LEU A 205 23.37 71.98 -17.98
CA LEU A 205 24.19 73.19 -17.90
C LEU A 205 25.25 73.16 -16.77
N TYR A 206 25.10 72.30 -15.76
CA TYR A 206 26.06 72.15 -14.65
C TYR A 206 27.05 70.99 -14.83
N GLY A 207 26.98 70.27 -15.96
CA GLY A 207 27.95 69.27 -16.40
C GLY A 207 27.66 67.84 -15.93
N ASP A 208 27.98 66.88 -16.80
CA ASP A 208 27.61 65.46 -16.66
C ASP A 208 28.04 64.81 -15.34
N ASP A 209 29.19 65.19 -14.77
CA ASP A 209 29.69 64.66 -13.49
C ASP A 209 28.81 65.07 -12.29
N PHE A 210 28.17 66.25 -12.34
CA PHE A 210 27.16 66.64 -11.35
C PHE A 210 25.89 65.81 -11.54
N VAL A 211 25.41 65.69 -12.79
CA VAL A 211 24.22 64.91 -13.15
C VAL A 211 24.36 63.45 -12.72
N ALA A 212 25.48 62.80 -13.01
CA ALA A 212 25.74 61.40 -12.63
C ALA A 212 25.73 61.20 -11.10
N LYS A 213 26.31 62.15 -10.33
CA LYS A 213 26.31 62.09 -8.86
C LYS A 213 24.92 62.32 -8.26
N VAL A 214 24.11 63.20 -8.85
CA VAL A 214 22.71 63.38 -8.46
C VAL A 214 21.89 62.13 -8.81
N ALA A 215 22.05 61.56 -10.02
CA ALA A 215 21.37 60.34 -10.45
C ALA A 215 21.74 59.13 -9.57
N GLN A 216 23.01 58.99 -9.17
CA GLN A 216 23.45 57.96 -8.24
C GLN A 216 22.79 58.15 -6.86
N ARG A 217 22.70 59.39 -6.35
CA ARG A 217 22.05 59.71 -5.08
C ARG A 217 20.52 59.54 -5.13
N ALA A 218 19.90 59.81 -6.26
CA ALA A 218 18.50 59.53 -6.54
C ALA A 218 18.21 58.03 -6.46
N LYS A 219 19.03 57.21 -7.15
CA LYS A 219 18.96 55.75 -7.13
C LYS A 219 19.12 55.19 -5.71
N THR A 220 20.06 55.70 -4.89
CA THR A 220 20.19 55.25 -3.49
C THR A 220 19.05 55.72 -2.59
N PHE A 221 18.47 56.90 -2.81
CA PHE A 221 17.29 57.36 -2.06
C PHE A 221 16.04 56.54 -2.39
N LEU A 222 15.79 56.25 -3.67
CA LEU A 222 14.70 55.37 -4.10
C LEU A 222 14.88 53.93 -3.56
N GLY A 223 16.11 53.43 -3.53
CA GLY A 223 16.46 52.17 -2.86
C GLY A 223 16.05 52.18 -1.38
N LEU A 224 16.58 53.13 -0.60
CA LEU A 224 16.25 53.31 0.82
C LEU A 224 14.75 53.53 1.08
N GLN A 225 14.04 54.20 0.16
CA GLN A 225 12.59 54.39 0.25
C GLN A 225 11.84 53.07 0.00
N SER A 226 12.29 52.24 -0.94
CA SER A 226 11.73 50.91 -1.18
C SER A 226 11.99 49.97 0.00
N GLU A 227 13.20 49.97 0.56
CA GLU A 227 13.58 49.24 1.77
C GLU A 227 12.73 49.67 2.97
N LEU A 228 12.57 50.98 3.19
CA LEU A 228 11.71 51.51 4.27
C LEU A 228 10.24 51.10 4.08
N SER A 229 9.73 51.06 2.85
CA SER A 229 8.38 50.56 2.56
C SER A 229 8.24 49.06 2.86
N PHE A 230 9.26 48.26 2.55
CA PHE A 230 9.31 46.82 2.86
C PHE A 230 9.41 46.56 4.36
N TYR A 231 10.27 47.28 5.08
CA TYR A 231 10.36 47.21 6.55
C TYR A 231 9.05 47.63 7.21
N LYS A 232 8.35 48.65 6.69
CA LYS A 232 7.03 49.05 7.18
C LYS A 232 5.98 47.95 6.96
N LEU A 233 5.92 47.36 5.77
CA LEU A 233 4.99 46.26 5.45
C LEU A 233 5.25 45.03 6.34
N ASN A 234 6.51 44.66 6.52
CA ASN A 234 6.91 43.54 7.39
C ASN A 234 6.59 43.83 8.88
N HIS A 235 6.81 45.06 9.34
CA HIS A 235 6.41 45.48 10.69
C HIS A 235 4.88 45.44 10.89
N GLU A 236 4.10 45.85 9.89
CA GLU A 236 2.64 45.79 9.91
C GLU A 236 2.13 44.34 9.90
N GLN A 237 2.72 43.47 9.07
CA GLN A 237 2.42 42.03 9.04
C GLN A 237 2.76 41.36 10.38
N MET A 238 3.93 41.67 10.96
CA MET A 238 4.34 41.19 12.29
C MET A 238 3.37 41.70 13.38
N SER A 239 2.94 42.96 13.31
CA SER A 239 1.96 43.54 14.23
C SER A 239 0.61 42.81 14.17
N GLN A 240 0.12 42.46 12.97
CA GLN A 240 -1.11 41.67 12.83
C GLN A 240 -0.97 40.25 13.39
N VAL A 241 0.20 39.60 13.24
CA VAL A 241 0.48 38.29 13.85
C VAL A 241 0.49 38.38 15.39
N GLN A 242 1.11 39.41 15.95
CA GLN A 242 1.11 39.63 17.40
C GLN A 242 -0.29 39.98 17.94
N LEU A 243 -1.09 40.74 17.20
CA LEU A 243 -2.48 41.04 17.58
C LEU A 243 -3.32 39.76 17.68
N ARG A 244 -3.23 38.86 16.68
CA ARG A 244 -3.92 37.56 16.71
C ARG A 244 -3.43 36.65 17.84
N LYS A 245 -2.13 36.68 18.17
CA LYS A 245 -1.60 35.97 19.36
C LYS A 245 -2.20 36.55 20.64
N PHE A 246 -2.33 37.86 20.75
CA PHE A 246 -2.95 38.53 21.90
C PHE A 246 -4.44 38.17 22.04
N GLU A 247 -5.22 38.19 20.95
CA GLU A 247 -6.62 37.75 20.92
C GLU A 247 -6.79 36.29 21.39
N GLN A 248 -5.92 35.38 20.92
CA GLN A 248 -5.93 33.97 21.33
C GLN A 248 -5.55 33.77 22.80
N LEU A 249 -4.60 34.56 23.33
CA LEU A 249 -4.25 34.54 24.75
C LEU A 249 -5.37 35.11 25.62
N GLN A 250 -6.04 36.18 25.19
CA GLN A 250 -7.19 36.75 25.89
C GLN A 250 -8.36 35.76 25.92
N GLN A 251 -8.69 35.11 24.80
CA GLN A 251 -9.73 34.08 24.76
C GLN A 251 -9.42 32.88 25.68
N ARG A 252 -8.14 32.49 25.81
CA ARG A 252 -7.71 31.47 26.79
C ARG A 252 -7.87 31.97 28.23
N LEU A 253 -7.52 33.22 28.52
CA LEU A 253 -7.67 33.81 29.86
C LEU A 253 -9.14 33.91 30.28
N ASP A 254 -10.03 34.28 29.37
CA ASP A 254 -11.48 34.32 29.62
C ASP A 254 -12.04 32.91 29.89
N ASN A 255 -11.68 31.91 29.07
CA ASN A 255 -12.06 30.51 29.30
C ASN A 255 -11.55 29.98 30.66
N CYS A 256 -10.31 30.31 31.04
CA CYS A 256 -9.76 29.97 32.36
C CYS A 256 -10.50 30.71 33.49
N SER A 257 -10.93 31.96 33.28
CA SER A 257 -11.74 32.72 34.24
C SER A 257 -13.11 32.07 34.47
N GLU A 258 -13.76 31.57 33.42
CA GLU A 258 -15.03 30.84 33.54
C GLU A 258 -14.88 29.49 34.25
N ALA A 259 -13.85 28.71 33.91
CA ALA A 259 -13.53 27.47 34.60
C ALA A 259 -13.25 27.70 36.10
N ASN A 260 -12.52 28.76 36.44
CA ASN A 260 -12.20 29.08 37.84
C ASN A 260 -13.46 29.54 38.62
N LYS A 261 -14.36 30.32 38.00
CA LYS A 261 -15.68 30.65 38.59
C LYS A 261 -16.52 29.41 38.88
N ALA A 262 -16.52 28.43 37.98
CA ALA A 262 -17.20 27.15 38.19
C ALA A 262 -16.62 26.40 39.40
N LEU A 263 -15.29 26.24 39.46
CA LEU A 263 -14.60 25.59 40.59
C LEU A 263 -14.80 26.32 41.93
N VAL A 264 -14.89 27.65 41.94
CA VAL A 264 -15.26 28.41 43.15
C VAL A 264 -16.69 28.05 43.60
N SER A 265 -17.66 28.02 42.68
CA SER A 265 -19.05 27.65 43.03
C SER A 265 -19.19 26.20 43.53
N GLU A 266 -18.37 25.27 43.02
CA GLU A 266 -18.32 23.89 43.48
C GLU A 266 -17.64 23.77 44.87
N ASN A 267 -16.63 24.60 45.16
CA ASN A 267 -16.05 24.67 46.51
C ASN A 267 -17.02 25.26 47.53
N GLU A 268 -17.83 26.25 47.15
CA GLU A 268 -18.88 26.82 48.02
C GLU A 268 -19.93 25.76 48.38
N THR A 269 -20.46 25.00 47.41
CA THR A 269 -21.46 23.94 47.70
C THR A 269 -20.88 22.82 48.57
N ASN A 270 -19.65 22.37 48.28
CA ASN A 270 -18.95 21.40 49.12
C ASN A 270 -18.72 21.92 50.56
N SER A 271 -18.41 23.21 50.73
CA SER A 271 -18.27 23.85 52.05
C SER A 271 -19.59 23.82 52.86
N TYR A 272 -20.72 24.12 52.23
CA TYR A 272 -22.05 24.00 52.85
C TYR A 272 -22.38 22.56 53.27
N GLU A 273 -22.07 21.55 52.45
CA GLU A 273 -22.24 20.15 52.83
C GLU A 273 -21.37 19.75 54.03
N LEU A 274 -20.11 20.20 54.06
CA LEU A 274 -19.16 19.88 55.11
C LEU A 274 -19.56 20.55 56.43
N SER A 275 -20.13 21.76 56.37
CA SER A 275 -20.78 22.43 57.51
C SER A 275 -21.97 21.63 58.05
N ASN A 276 -22.88 21.15 57.19
CA ASN A 276 -24.02 20.34 57.62
C ASN A 276 -23.58 19.00 58.27
N LYS A 277 -22.56 18.34 57.70
CA LYS A 277 -21.98 17.11 58.27
C LYS A 277 -21.32 17.37 59.64
N ASN A 278 -20.65 18.51 59.83
CA ASN A 278 -20.10 18.92 61.13
C ASN A 278 -21.19 19.21 62.17
N ASN A 279 -22.30 19.85 61.80
CA ASN A 279 -23.42 20.10 62.70
C ASN A 279 -24.04 18.78 63.22
N MET A 280 -24.26 17.80 62.34
CA MET A 280 -24.74 16.47 62.73
C MET A 280 -23.78 15.74 63.70
N ILE A 281 -22.46 15.92 63.53
CA ILE A 281 -21.45 15.38 64.45
C ILE A 281 -21.49 16.07 65.82
N ALA A 282 -21.83 17.36 65.88
CA ALA A 282 -21.99 18.09 67.14
C ALA A 282 -23.19 17.56 67.96
N ASP A 283 -24.33 17.33 67.32
CA ASP A 283 -25.52 16.78 67.99
C ASP A 283 -25.28 15.36 68.54
N LEU A 284 -24.63 14.49 67.76
CA LEU A 284 -24.25 13.14 68.21
C LEU A 284 -23.25 13.15 69.38
N ARG A 285 -22.39 14.17 69.48
CA ARG A 285 -21.51 14.38 70.65
C ARG A 285 -22.29 14.86 71.88
N SER A 286 -23.26 15.76 71.70
CA SER A 286 -24.14 16.24 72.78
C SER A 286 -24.92 15.08 73.41
N GLN A 287 -25.50 14.20 72.58
CA GLN A 287 -26.23 13.01 73.03
C GLN A 287 -25.36 12.05 73.86
N ASN A 288 -24.11 11.80 73.43
CA ASN A 288 -23.18 10.95 74.18
C ASN A 288 -22.81 11.53 75.56
N SER A 289 -22.65 12.86 75.67
CA SER A 289 -22.36 13.50 76.97
C SER A 289 -23.48 13.29 77.99
N GLN A 290 -24.74 13.31 77.55
CA GLN A 290 -25.92 13.09 78.39
C GLN A 290 -26.11 11.63 78.85
N LEU A 291 -25.36 10.68 78.27
CA LEU A 291 -25.36 9.28 78.70
C LEU A 291 -24.27 9.01 79.76
N LEU A 292 -23.12 9.68 79.64
CA LEU A 292 -22.03 9.60 80.64
C LEU A 292 -22.44 10.14 82.01
N GLU A 293 -23.12 11.29 82.05
CA GLU A 293 -23.59 11.91 83.30
C GLU A 293 -24.55 10.98 84.07
N LYS A 294 -25.38 10.20 83.35
CA LYS A 294 -26.31 9.23 83.96
C LYS A 294 -25.59 8.02 84.57
N LEU A 295 -24.49 7.57 83.97
CA LEU A 295 -23.67 6.48 84.53
C LEU A 295 -23.02 6.89 85.86
N GLN A 296 -22.42 8.09 85.91
CA GLN A 296 -21.74 8.59 87.11
C GLN A 296 -22.68 8.74 88.32
N GLY A 297 -23.96 9.04 88.08
CA GLY A 297 -24.98 9.07 89.12
C GLY A 297 -25.16 7.72 89.84
N PHE A 298 -25.13 6.60 89.10
CA PHE A 298 -25.37 5.27 89.68
C PHE A 298 -24.18 4.75 90.52
N GLU A 299 -22.93 5.03 90.15
CA GLU A 299 -21.76 4.63 90.94
C GLU A 299 -21.78 5.26 92.35
N SER A 300 -22.23 6.51 92.45
CA SER A 300 -22.25 7.26 93.73
C SER A 300 -23.13 6.61 94.81
N ALA A 301 -24.16 5.88 94.43
CA ALA A 301 -25.12 5.25 95.35
C ALA A 301 -24.57 3.97 96.02
N ALA A 302 -23.59 3.30 95.41
CA ALA A 302 -23.14 1.97 95.84
C ALA A 302 -22.25 1.97 97.10
N GLN A 303 -21.65 3.11 97.47
CA GLN A 303 -20.50 3.15 98.39
C GLN A 303 -20.87 3.31 99.88
N VAL A 304 -22.14 3.54 100.23
CA VAL A 304 -22.55 3.96 101.60
C VAL A 304 -22.93 2.79 102.53
N SER A 305 -23.40 1.65 102.00
CA SER A 305 -24.22 0.69 102.77
C SER A 305 -23.50 -0.57 103.25
N ARG A 306 -22.39 -0.47 104.03
CA ARG A 306 -21.64 -1.66 104.52
C ARG A 306 -21.15 -1.60 105.98
N SER A 307 -22.04 -1.83 106.96
CA SER A 307 -21.69 -2.34 108.30
C SER A 307 -22.92 -2.75 109.13
N GLY A 308 -23.01 -4.00 109.61
CA GLY A 308 -24.18 -4.46 110.39
C GLY A 308 -24.20 -5.95 110.82
N GLU A 309 -23.37 -6.33 111.79
CA GLU A 309 -23.04 -7.73 112.11
C GLU A 309 -24.20 -8.73 112.37
N SER A 310 -25.38 -8.28 112.81
CA SER A 310 -26.54 -9.17 113.07
C SER A 310 -27.47 -9.34 111.87
N SER A 311 -27.31 -8.53 110.82
CA SER A 311 -27.98 -8.78 109.53
C SER A 311 -27.44 -10.07 108.91
N LYS A 312 -26.11 -10.29 109.05
CA LYS A 312 -25.26 -11.33 108.44
C LYS A 312 -25.71 -12.80 108.54
N ALA A 313 -26.79 -13.17 109.21
CA ALA A 313 -27.37 -14.51 109.03
C ALA A 313 -28.26 -14.55 107.78
N ASN A 314 -29.33 -13.74 107.79
CA ASN A 314 -30.22 -13.57 106.65
C ASN A 314 -29.52 -12.81 105.51
N GLU A 315 -28.57 -11.93 105.84
CA GLU A 315 -27.72 -11.21 104.90
C GLU A 315 -26.53 -12.05 104.43
N ILE A 316 -26.12 -13.16 105.07
CA ILE A 316 -25.29 -14.16 104.37
C ILE A 316 -26.15 -15.00 103.43
N PHE A 317 -27.42 -15.29 103.77
CA PHE A 317 -28.31 -15.96 102.82
C PHE A 317 -28.59 -15.06 101.60
N GLN A 318 -28.98 -13.80 101.83
CA GLN A 318 -29.18 -12.80 100.78
C GLN A 318 -27.88 -12.41 100.09
N LEU A 319 -26.73 -12.25 100.76
CA LEU A 319 -25.45 -12.05 100.06
C LEU A 319 -24.97 -13.32 99.35
N ASN A 320 -25.42 -14.53 99.69
CA ASN A 320 -25.08 -15.75 98.93
C ASN A 320 -26.06 -15.98 97.76
N GLU A 321 -27.30 -15.51 97.88
CA GLU A 321 -28.27 -15.42 96.79
C GLU A 321 -27.90 -14.27 95.82
N GLU A 322 -27.46 -13.12 96.33
CA GLU A 322 -26.87 -12.01 95.58
C GLU A 322 -25.49 -12.35 95.05
N VAL A 323 -24.63 -13.12 95.74
CA VAL A 323 -23.35 -13.62 95.17
C VAL A 323 -23.61 -14.72 94.16
N SER A 324 -24.66 -15.53 94.31
CA SER A 324 -25.08 -16.46 93.25
C SER A 324 -25.68 -15.70 92.05
N SER A 325 -26.43 -14.62 92.30
CA SER A 325 -26.99 -13.73 91.29
C SER A 325 -25.91 -12.87 90.62
N LEU A 326 -24.90 -12.40 91.35
CA LEU A 326 -23.73 -11.67 90.84
C LEU A 326 -22.76 -12.61 90.15
N ALA A 327 -22.56 -13.85 90.63
CA ALA A 327 -21.77 -14.85 89.91
C ALA A 327 -22.49 -15.29 88.63
N ARG A 328 -23.83 -15.39 88.67
CA ARG A 328 -24.66 -15.61 87.48
C ARG A 328 -24.61 -14.42 86.53
N MET A 329 -24.81 -13.19 86.99
CA MET A 329 -24.68 -11.97 86.19
C MET A 329 -23.24 -11.72 85.72
N ASN A 330 -22.21 -12.21 86.43
CA ASN A 330 -20.82 -12.16 85.99
C ASN A 330 -20.47 -13.31 85.02
N ALA A 331 -21.21 -14.42 85.05
CA ALA A 331 -21.17 -15.46 84.02
C ALA A 331 -21.96 -15.04 82.77
N GLU A 332 -23.11 -14.39 82.92
CA GLU A 332 -23.92 -13.81 81.85
C GLU A 332 -23.22 -12.58 81.24
N ASN A 333 -22.61 -11.71 82.04
CA ASN A 333 -21.72 -10.64 81.55
C ASN A 333 -20.40 -11.20 81.00
N GLY A 334 -19.87 -12.29 81.54
CA GLY A 334 -18.69 -12.98 80.98
C GLY A 334 -18.99 -13.59 79.62
N GLN A 335 -20.15 -14.23 79.47
CA GLN A 335 -20.71 -14.66 78.20
C GLN A 335 -20.91 -13.44 77.28
N ARG A 336 -21.54 -12.36 77.74
CA ARG A 336 -21.81 -11.16 76.93
C ARG A 336 -20.57 -10.38 76.54
N ILE A 337 -19.51 -10.41 77.35
CA ILE A 337 -18.17 -9.92 76.99
C ILE A 337 -17.53 -10.85 75.97
N SER A 338 -17.70 -12.18 76.08
CA SER A 338 -17.22 -13.12 75.06
C SER A 338 -18.00 -13.01 73.74
N GLU A 339 -19.32 -12.75 73.79
CA GLU A 339 -20.18 -12.43 72.64
C GLU A 339 -19.71 -11.13 72.00
N LEU A 340 -19.62 -10.03 72.75
CA LEU A 340 -19.12 -8.75 72.24
C LEU A 340 -17.67 -8.81 71.75
N THR A 341 -16.82 -9.66 72.33
CA THR A 341 -15.44 -9.88 71.83
C THR A 341 -15.44 -10.70 70.55
N ARG A 342 -16.33 -11.70 70.43
CA ARG A 342 -16.53 -12.51 69.22
C ARG A 342 -17.10 -11.63 68.10
N ASP A 343 -18.12 -10.84 68.37
CA ASP A 343 -18.76 -9.94 67.42
C ASP A 343 -17.85 -8.76 67.04
N LEU A 344 -17.00 -8.26 67.95
CA LEU A 344 -15.92 -7.32 67.64
C LEU A 344 -14.85 -7.95 66.75
N ASN A 345 -14.48 -9.21 66.99
CA ASN A 345 -13.50 -9.94 66.18
C ASN A 345 -14.06 -10.29 64.79
N ASP A 346 -15.32 -10.71 64.72
CA ASP A 346 -16.03 -10.96 63.47
C ASP A 346 -16.14 -9.65 62.67
N SER A 347 -16.56 -8.54 63.31
CA SER A 347 -16.56 -7.20 62.70
C SER A 347 -15.17 -6.72 62.28
N ALA A 348 -14.12 -7.08 63.02
CA ALA A 348 -12.72 -6.80 62.65
C ALA A 348 -12.28 -7.64 61.44
N SER A 349 -12.79 -8.87 61.31
CA SER A 349 -12.56 -9.73 60.14
C SER A 349 -13.33 -9.26 58.91
N GLU A 350 -14.57 -8.77 59.08
CA GLU A 350 -15.40 -8.17 58.03
C GLU A 350 -14.83 -6.82 57.56
N THR A 351 -14.41 -5.96 58.47
CA THR A 351 -13.73 -4.70 58.09
C THR A 351 -12.36 -4.96 57.47
N PHE A 352 -11.66 -6.04 57.82
CA PHE A 352 -10.44 -6.46 57.12
C PHE A 352 -10.74 -7.05 55.73
N SER A 353 -11.77 -7.88 55.56
CA SER A 353 -12.14 -8.44 54.26
C SER A 353 -12.67 -7.37 53.32
N LEU A 354 -13.54 -6.47 53.78
CA LEU A 354 -13.99 -5.29 53.04
C LEU A 354 -12.84 -4.35 52.68
N LYS A 355 -11.82 -4.21 53.54
CA LYS A 355 -10.62 -3.41 53.23
C LYS A 355 -9.70 -4.09 52.21
N LEU A 356 -9.61 -5.42 52.24
CA LEU A 356 -8.89 -6.21 51.23
C LEU A 356 -9.63 -6.18 49.88
N GLU A 357 -10.96 -6.27 49.88
CA GLU A 357 -11.81 -6.18 48.71
C GLU A 357 -11.82 -4.77 48.11
N LEU A 358 -11.87 -3.73 48.94
CA LEU A 358 -11.66 -2.34 48.51
C LEU A 358 -10.26 -2.16 47.92
N SER A 359 -9.22 -2.72 48.53
CA SER A 359 -7.85 -2.69 47.97
C SER A 359 -7.78 -3.41 46.61
N LYS A 360 -8.45 -4.54 46.46
CA LYS A 360 -8.56 -5.29 45.20
C LYS A 360 -9.29 -4.46 44.14
N ALA A 361 -10.47 -3.93 44.45
CA ALA A 361 -11.26 -3.09 43.57
C ALA A 361 -10.53 -1.80 43.17
N THR A 362 -9.80 -1.14 44.08
CA THR A 362 -8.98 0.03 43.71
C THR A 362 -7.81 -0.32 42.80
N ASN A 363 -7.15 -1.47 43.02
CA ASN A 363 -6.08 -1.93 42.13
C ASN A 363 -6.63 -2.32 40.75
N GLU A 364 -7.80 -2.97 40.68
CA GLU A 364 -8.51 -3.28 39.43
C GLU A 364 -8.95 -2.01 38.70
N LEU A 365 -9.42 -0.98 39.41
CA LEU A 365 -9.80 0.32 38.85
C LEU A 365 -8.57 1.09 38.32
N VAL A 366 -7.43 1.05 39.03
CA VAL A 366 -6.16 1.62 38.54
C VAL A 366 -5.64 0.87 37.31
N TYR A 367 -5.74 -0.46 37.30
CA TYR A 367 -5.38 -1.27 36.13
C TYR A 367 -6.26 -0.92 34.93
N ILE A 368 -7.59 -0.91 35.09
CA ILE A 368 -8.55 -0.55 34.03
C ILE A 368 -8.34 0.89 33.53
N LYS A 369 -8.00 1.85 34.41
CA LYS A 369 -7.59 3.19 34.00
C LYS A 369 -6.33 3.15 33.13
N SER A 370 -5.24 2.52 33.59
CA SER A 370 -4.01 2.42 32.79
C SER A 370 -4.23 1.71 31.44
N GLN A 371 -5.18 0.77 31.38
CA GLN A 371 -5.57 0.11 30.14
C GLN A 371 -6.37 1.06 29.22
N LYS A 372 -7.34 1.80 29.77
CA LYS A 372 -8.09 2.85 29.05
C LYS A 372 -7.14 3.92 28.50
N ASP A 373 -6.26 4.46 29.33
CA ASP A 373 -5.32 5.51 28.97
C ASP A 373 -4.34 5.03 27.87
N TRP A 374 -3.94 3.75 27.91
CA TRP A 374 -3.18 3.10 26.84
C TRP A 374 -4.00 2.95 25.54
N TYR A 375 -5.27 2.52 25.63
CA TYR A 375 -6.16 2.45 24.45
C TYR A 375 -6.43 3.83 23.84
N GLU A 376 -6.60 4.88 24.65
CA GLU A 376 -6.80 6.26 24.17
C GLU A 376 -5.52 6.83 23.56
N ALA A 377 -4.35 6.58 24.17
CA ALA A 377 -3.05 6.93 23.57
C ALA A 377 -2.81 6.19 22.25
N GLN A 378 -3.17 4.92 22.16
CA GLN A 378 -3.03 4.12 20.95
C GLN A 378 -4.05 4.52 19.86
N LEU A 379 -5.29 4.86 20.25
CA LEU A 379 -6.31 5.39 19.34
C LEU A 379 -5.86 6.74 18.77
N LYS A 380 -5.33 7.63 19.61
CA LYS A 380 -4.78 8.93 19.18
C LYS A 380 -3.56 8.77 18.27
N SER A 381 -2.62 7.89 18.64
CA SER A 381 -1.50 7.43 17.82
C SER A 381 -1.90 6.83 16.47
N ILE A 382 -3.11 6.28 16.34
CA ILE A 382 -3.69 5.82 15.06
C ILE A 382 -4.36 6.99 14.31
N GLN A 383 -5.11 7.84 15.02
CA GLN A 383 -5.78 9.02 14.45
C GLN A 383 -4.78 10.04 13.89
N ASP A 384 -3.67 10.30 14.58
CA ASP A 384 -2.58 11.17 14.13
C ASP A 384 -1.94 10.58 12.85
N LYS A 385 -1.69 9.26 12.81
CA LYS A 385 -1.18 8.58 11.60
C LYS A 385 -2.15 8.66 10.43
N TYR A 386 -3.46 8.49 10.65
CA TYR A 386 -4.46 8.68 9.59
C TYR A 386 -4.50 10.13 9.12
N THR A 387 -4.41 11.09 10.04
CA THR A 387 -4.41 12.53 9.72
C THR A 387 -3.17 12.91 8.91
N ASP A 388 -2.00 12.38 9.23
CA ASP A 388 -0.78 12.59 8.46
C ASP A 388 -0.75 11.82 7.13
N LEU A 389 -1.43 10.67 7.04
CA LEU A 389 -1.65 9.97 5.77
C LEU A 389 -2.54 10.80 4.84
N ILE A 390 -3.62 11.40 5.38
CA ILE A 390 -4.50 12.32 4.64
C ILE A 390 -3.72 13.55 4.16
N LYS A 391 -3.00 14.26 5.05
CA LYS A 391 -2.16 15.41 4.66
C LYS A 391 -1.13 15.06 3.58
N LYS A 392 -0.52 13.87 3.66
CA LYS A 392 0.40 13.39 2.62
C LYS A 392 -0.32 13.21 1.31
N HIS A 393 -1.40 12.42 1.28
CA HIS A 393 -2.24 12.21 0.10
C HIS A 393 -2.76 13.51 -0.50
N GLU A 394 -3.16 14.49 0.30
CA GLU A 394 -3.51 15.85 -0.16
C GLU A 394 -2.29 16.55 -0.78
N SER A 395 -1.13 16.53 -0.12
CA SER A 395 0.09 17.15 -0.66
C SER A 395 0.60 16.48 -1.94
N ASP A 396 0.44 15.17 -2.06
CA ASP A 396 0.85 14.36 -3.21
C ASP A 396 -0.16 14.52 -4.35
N SER A 397 -1.47 14.54 -4.06
CA SER A 397 -2.52 14.89 -5.02
C SER A 397 -2.36 16.32 -5.56
N ILE A 398 -1.89 17.27 -4.75
CA ILE A 398 -1.55 18.63 -5.22
C ILE A 398 -0.30 18.61 -6.11
N LYS A 399 0.74 17.84 -5.78
CA LYS A 399 1.93 17.66 -6.65
C LYS A 399 1.55 17.04 -7.99
N ASP A 400 0.74 15.98 -7.97
CA ASP A 400 0.25 15.28 -9.16
C ASP A 400 -0.68 16.16 -9.99
N SER A 401 -1.58 16.92 -9.36
CA SER A 401 -2.43 17.91 -10.05
C SER A 401 -1.59 18.99 -10.73
N ASN A 402 -0.59 19.53 -10.04
CA ASN A 402 0.36 20.49 -10.62
C ASN A 402 1.19 19.86 -11.76
N LYS A 403 1.65 18.61 -11.61
CA LYS A 403 2.41 17.89 -12.63
C LYS A 403 1.56 17.55 -13.86
N ILE A 404 0.29 17.18 -13.65
CA ILE A 404 -0.71 16.99 -14.72
C ILE A 404 -0.93 18.31 -15.44
N SER A 405 -1.16 19.42 -14.73
CA SER A 405 -1.35 20.73 -15.40
C SER A 405 -0.12 21.17 -16.21
N ALA A 406 1.09 20.97 -15.69
CA ALA A 406 2.33 21.23 -16.42
C ALA A 406 2.50 20.32 -17.65
N LEU A 407 2.14 19.04 -17.54
CA LEU A 407 2.15 18.10 -18.66
C LEU A 407 1.04 18.41 -19.68
N THR A 408 -0.11 18.91 -19.27
CA THR A 408 -1.17 19.39 -20.18
C THR A 408 -0.69 20.60 -20.98
N VAL A 409 -0.15 21.62 -20.32
CA VAL A 409 0.44 22.80 -21.00
C VAL A 409 1.61 22.38 -21.91
N GLN A 410 2.44 21.41 -21.51
CA GLN A 410 3.50 20.87 -22.37
C GLN A 410 2.94 20.10 -23.58
N ASN A 411 1.82 19.39 -23.43
CA ASN A 411 1.16 18.77 -24.58
C ASN A 411 0.51 19.81 -25.49
N GLU A 412 -0.07 20.89 -24.96
CA GLU A 412 -0.65 21.98 -25.74
C GLU A 412 0.41 22.77 -26.53
N THR A 413 1.59 23.02 -25.95
CA THR A 413 2.73 23.62 -26.68
C THR A 413 3.32 22.65 -27.70
N LEU A 414 3.36 21.34 -27.41
CA LEU A 414 3.80 20.34 -28.39
C LEU A 414 2.78 20.11 -29.52
N THR A 415 1.47 20.23 -29.28
CA THR A 415 0.46 20.15 -30.35
C THR A 415 0.45 21.41 -31.20
N THR A 416 0.52 22.61 -30.61
CA THR A 416 0.63 23.86 -31.39
C THR A 416 1.93 23.89 -32.20
N LEU A 417 3.06 23.44 -31.65
CA LEU A 417 4.31 23.26 -32.40
C LEU A 417 4.15 22.23 -33.53
N LYS A 418 3.60 21.04 -33.24
CA LYS A 418 3.32 20.00 -34.25
C LYS A 418 2.46 20.55 -35.38
N ASP A 419 1.40 21.28 -35.07
CA ASP A 419 0.45 21.79 -36.05
C ASP A 419 1.07 22.88 -36.90
N SER A 420 1.93 23.74 -36.32
CA SER A 420 2.76 24.70 -37.09
C SER A 420 3.76 24.00 -38.01
N LEU A 421 4.34 22.87 -37.60
CA LEU A 421 5.21 22.04 -38.43
C LEU A 421 4.42 21.31 -39.53
N GLN A 422 3.18 20.90 -39.27
CA GLN A 422 2.28 20.36 -40.29
C GLN A 422 1.87 21.43 -41.31
N GLU A 423 1.65 22.67 -40.88
CA GLU A 423 1.40 23.80 -41.79
C GLU A 423 2.64 24.12 -42.63
N GLN A 424 3.84 24.20 -42.02
CA GLN A 424 5.11 24.36 -42.76
C GLN A 424 5.39 23.23 -43.76
N LEU A 425 5.09 21.97 -43.39
CA LEU A 425 5.20 20.83 -44.31
C LEU A 425 4.20 20.93 -45.45
N ARG A 426 2.96 21.37 -45.19
CA ARG A 426 1.95 21.62 -46.23
C ARG A 426 2.38 22.74 -47.17
N ASP A 427 2.96 23.81 -46.63
CA ASP A 427 3.51 24.95 -47.39
C ASP A 427 4.69 24.54 -48.27
N LEU A 428 5.58 23.68 -47.76
CA LEU A 428 6.69 23.11 -48.54
C LEU A 428 6.18 22.12 -49.60
N GLN A 429 5.16 21.34 -49.31
CA GLN A 429 4.51 20.45 -50.27
C GLN A 429 3.81 21.24 -51.39
N GLU A 430 3.10 22.33 -51.06
CA GLU A 430 2.49 23.20 -52.08
C GLU A 430 3.56 23.89 -52.94
N LYS A 431 4.67 24.36 -52.35
CA LYS A 431 5.82 24.89 -53.10
C LYS A 431 6.45 23.82 -53.99
N LEU A 432 6.53 22.57 -53.55
CA LEU A 432 7.00 21.44 -54.37
C LEU A 432 6.03 21.13 -55.52
N GLU A 433 4.72 21.19 -55.29
CA GLU A 433 3.67 21.03 -56.31
C GLU A 433 3.73 22.17 -57.36
N GLN A 434 3.96 23.40 -56.93
CA GLN A 434 4.16 24.57 -57.80
C GLN A 434 5.48 24.47 -58.62
N VAL A 435 6.57 23.99 -58.02
CA VAL A 435 7.84 23.73 -58.73
C VAL A 435 7.70 22.54 -59.69
N SER A 436 6.96 21.49 -59.31
CA SER A 436 6.68 20.33 -60.16
C SER A 436 5.83 20.70 -61.37
N SER A 437 4.74 21.43 -61.16
CA SER A 437 3.87 21.91 -62.24
C SER A 437 4.59 22.89 -63.16
N THR A 438 5.35 23.86 -62.65
CA THR A 438 6.15 24.76 -63.51
C THR A 438 7.28 24.04 -64.24
N LYS A 439 7.89 23.00 -63.65
CA LYS A 439 8.82 22.11 -64.34
C LYS A 439 8.13 21.37 -65.49
N LEU A 440 7.00 20.71 -65.26
CA LEU A 440 6.22 20.04 -66.31
C LEU A 440 5.81 21.02 -67.41
N ASP A 441 5.46 22.26 -67.05
CA ASP A 441 5.12 23.32 -68.00
C ASP A 441 6.34 23.75 -68.86
N ILE A 442 7.56 23.67 -68.32
CA ILE A 442 8.82 23.89 -69.04
C ILE A 442 9.18 22.68 -69.90
N GLU A 443 9.00 21.45 -69.41
CA GLU A 443 9.25 20.21 -70.17
C GLU A 443 8.31 20.11 -71.37
N ASN A 444 7.01 20.42 -71.21
CA ASN A 444 6.05 20.52 -72.31
C ASN A 444 6.43 21.62 -73.33
N LYS A 445 6.94 22.77 -72.86
CA LYS A 445 7.45 23.85 -73.75
C LYS A 445 8.73 23.43 -74.48
N LEU A 446 9.58 22.62 -73.86
CA LEU A 446 10.80 22.08 -74.46
C LEU A 446 10.47 21.00 -75.51
N GLU A 447 9.55 20.08 -75.22
CA GLU A 447 9.09 19.07 -76.18
C GLU A 447 8.41 19.71 -77.39
N THR A 448 7.49 20.65 -77.17
CA THR A 448 6.82 21.36 -78.28
C THR A 448 7.79 22.22 -79.12
N GLN A 449 8.85 22.78 -78.51
CA GLN A 449 9.94 23.40 -79.26
C GLN A 449 10.80 22.36 -80.01
N GLY A 450 11.09 21.21 -79.41
CA GLY A 450 11.82 20.10 -80.05
C GLY A 450 11.09 19.56 -81.28
N LEU A 451 9.78 19.31 -81.16
CA LEU A 451 8.90 18.91 -82.26
C LEU A 451 8.80 20.00 -83.35
N ARG A 452 8.86 21.28 -82.98
CA ARG A 452 8.91 22.39 -83.94
C ARG A 452 10.25 22.45 -84.68
N LEU A 453 11.37 22.32 -83.98
CA LEU A 453 12.72 22.32 -84.56
C LEU A 453 12.96 21.09 -85.43
N SER A 454 12.44 19.92 -85.04
CA SER A 454 12.42 18.70 -85.85
C SER A 454 11.70 18.94 -87.18
N LYS A 455 10.45 19.44 -87.16
CA LYS A 455 9.69 19.78 -88.38
C LYS A 455 10.38 20.86 -89.22
N GLU A 456 11.00 21.85 -88.59
CA GLU A 456 11.77 22.88 -89.31
C GLU A 456 13.04 22.29 -89.96
N SER A 457 13.66 21.29 -89.34
CA SER A 457 14.80 20.55 -89.89
C SER A 457 14.37 19.66 -91.06
N GLU A 458 13.25 18.96 -90.97
CA GLU A 458 12.66 18.18 -92.07
C GLU A 458 12.35 19.07 -93.28
N LEU A 459 11.69 20.21 -93.07
CA LEU A 459 11.39 21.19 -94.13
C LEU A 459 12.67 21.80 -94.73
N LYS A 460 13.72 22.03 -93.93
CA LYS A 460 15.04 22.45 -94.45
C LYS A 460 15.71 21.34 -95.26
N SER A 461 15.62 20.08 -94.82
CA SER A 461 16.16 18.93 -95.55
C SER A 461 15.47 18.74 -96.91
N GLN A 462 14.13 18.78 -96.94
CA GLN A 462 13.35 18.74 -98.19
C GLN A 462 13.70 19.90 -99.12
N ARG A 463 13.95 21.10 -98.58
CA ARG A 463 14.39 22.26 -99.38
C ARG A 463 15.82 22.11 -99.91
N LEU A 464 16.73 21.49 -99.16
CA LEU A 464 18.09 21.18 -99.62
C LEU A 464 18.09 20.08 -100.69
N GLU A 465 17.25 19.06 -100.53
CA GLU A 465 17.03 18.00 -101.53
C GLU A 465 16.50 18.58 -102.85
N LEU A 466 15.46 19.42 -102.80
CA LEU A 466 14.96 20.14 -103.98
C LEU A 466 16.01 21.09 -104.61
N LEU A 467 16.88 21.70 -103.80
CA LEU A 467 17.97 22.55 -104.30
C LEU A 467 19.08 21.72 -104.97
N ASN A 468 19.42 20.55 -104.42
CA ASN A 468 20.35 19.61 -105.03
C ASN A 468 19.82 19.09 -106.37
N VAL A 469 18.56 18.66 -106.45
CA VAL A 469 17.94 18.24 -107.73
C VAL A 469 17.98 19.37 -108.75
N GLN A 470 17.68 20.62 -108.36
CA GLN A 470 17.80 21.77 -109.26
C GLN A 470 19.25 22.06 -109.69
N LEU A 471 20.24 21.78 -108.83
CA LEU A 471 21.66 21.95 -109.12
C LEU A 471 22.17 20.83 -110.04
N GLU A 472 21.71 19.60 -109.85
CA GLU A 472 21.95 18.46 -110.75
C GLU A 472 21.33 18.73 -112.14
N GLU A 473 20.08 19.19 -112.22
CA GLU A 473 19.48 19.68 -113.48
C GLU A 473 20.32 20.78 -114.14
N LYS A 474 20.91 21.71 -113.36
CA LYS A 474 21.79 22.75 -113.93
C LYS A 474 23.11 22.16 -114.39
N GLN A 475 23.68 21.21 -113.66
CA GLN A 475 24.94 20.57 -114.01
C GLN A 475 24.81 19.70 -115.25
N GLU A 476 23.74 18.89 -115.37
CA GLU A 476 23.41 18.19 -116.61
C GLU A 476 23.20 19.17 -117.77
N ARG A 477 22.52 20.29 -117.54
CA ARG A 477 22.32 21.30 -118.59
C ARG A 477 23.60 22.02 -118.98
N ILE A 478 24.55 22.20 -118.06
CA ILE A 478 25.89 22.72 -118.34
C ILE A 478 26.65 21.69 -119.19
N LEU A 479 26.69 20.41 -118.79
CA LEU A 479 27.36 19.35 -119.55
C LEU A 479 26.82 19.22 -120.99
N GLN A 480 25.51 19.37 -121.19
CA GLN A 480 24.87 19.42 -122.52
C GLN A 480 25.28 20.66 -123.35
N LEU A 481 25.58 21.78 -122.71
CA LEU A 481 26.05 23.01 -123.37
C LEU A 481 27.55 22.95 -123.65
N GLU A 482 28.33 22.30 -122.77
CA GLU A 482 29.75 22.04 -122.96
C GLU A 482 29.99 21.05 -124.11
N SER A 483 29.23 19.94 -124.18
CA SER A 483 29.32 19.01 -125.30
C SER A 483 28.96 19.68 -126.63
N TYR A 484 27.89 20.49 -126.66
CA TYR A 484 27.50 21.26 -127.85
C TYR A 484 28.54 22.33 -128.24
N ALA A 485 29.24 22.91 -127.26
CA ALA A 485 30.35 23.82 -127.52
C ALA A 485 31.58 23.11 -128.06
N ASP A 486 31.86 21.87 -127.66
CA ASP A 486 32.96 21.05 -128.19
C ASP A 486 32.63 20.48 -129.58
N ASP A 487 31.37 20.09 -129.84
CA ASP A 487 30.88 19.78 -131.19
C ASP A 487 31.11 20.97 -132.13
N LEU A 488 30.73 22.19 -131.70
CA LEU A 488 31.00 23.43 -132.44
C LEU A 488 32.50 23.71 -132.65
N LYS A 489 33.35 23.47 -131.63
CA LYS A 489 34.81 23.59 -131.77
C LYS A 489 35.36 22.62 -132.81
N SER A 490 34.93 21.35 -132.80
CA SER A 490 35.39 20.37 -133.80
C SER A 490 34.97 20.76 -135.21
N SER A 491 33.70 21.13 -135.42
CA SER A 491 33.21 21.56 -136.74
C SER A 491 33.88 22.84 -137.25
N THR A 492 34.23 23.79 -136.36
CA THR A 492 35.03 24.96 -136.73
C THR A 492 36.50 24.64 -136.97
N ALA A 493 37.08 23.67 -136.26
CA ALA A 493 38.44 23.17 -136.51
C ALA A 493 38.55 22.48 -137.89
N ASP A 494 37.58 21.62 -138.25
CA ASP A 494 37.51 20.99 -139.58
C ASP A 494 37.34 22.05 -140.69
N SER A 495 36.54 23.10 -140.42
CA SER A 495 36.39 24.25 -141.32
C SER A 495 37.67 25.07 -141.46
N ILE A 496 38.47 25.19 -140.40
CA ILE A 496 39.78 25.85 -140.43
C ILE A 496 40.81 24.98 -141.15
N GLU A 497 40.83 23.66 -140.94
CA GLU A 497 41.78 22.75 -141.58
C GLU A 497 41.50 22.60 -143.09
N THR A 498 40.23 22.66 -143.50
CA THR A 498 39.86 22.74 -144.93
C THR A 498 40.27 24.08 -145.55
N LEU A 499 40.00 25.22 -144.90
CA LEU A 499 40.49 26.54 -145.34
C LEU A 499 42.03 26.62 -145.37
N GLN A 500 42.74 25.94 -144.47
CA GLN A 500 44.21 25.86 -144.49
C GLN A 500 44.72 25.00 -145.64
N ARG A 501 44.01 23.93 -146.04
CA ARG A 501 44.33 23.20 -147.28
C ARG A 501 44.10 24.06 -148.52
N GLU A 502 43.00 24.80 -148.58
CA GLU A 502 42.74 25.73 -149.69
C GLU A 502 43.79 26.86 -149.75
N LEU A 503 44.22 27.40 -148.61
CA LEU A 503 45.29 28.39 -148.55
C LEU A 503 46.62 27.82 -149.07
N ASN A 504 47.01 26.62 -148.62
CA ASN A 504 48.22 25.93 -149.12
C ASN A 504 48.13 25.64 -150.63
N GLU A 505 46.97 25.24 -151.15
CA GLU A 505 46.74 25.05 -152.60
C GLU A 505 46.89 26.38 -153.35
N LYS A 506 46.47 27.51 -152.77
CA LYS A 506 46.63 28.85 -153.33
C LYS A 506 48.06 29.37 -153.26
N GLU A 507 48.78 29.15 -152.17
CA GLU A 507 50.21 29.49 -152.05
C GLU A 507 51.05 28.68 -153.05
N ASN A 508 50.74 27.39 -153.23
CA ASN A 508 51.35 26.58 -154.30
C ASN A 508 51.00 27.06 -155.72
N GLN A 509 49.85 27.70 -155.92
CA GLN A 509 49.51 28.38 -157.18
C GLN A 509 50.27 29.71 -157.34
N ILE A 510 50.48 30.48 -156.25
CA ILE A 510 51.29 31.70 -156.24
C ILE A 510 52.74 31.39 -156.58
N VAL A 511 53.39 30.41 -155.94
CA VAL A 511 54.78 30.04 -156.24
C VAL A 511 54.96 29.63 -157.71
N ARG A 512 53.99 28.91 -158.31
CA ARG A 512 54.00 28.56 -159.75
C ARG A 512 53.78 29.76 -160.68
N LEU A 513 53.18 30.84 -160.19
CA LEU A 513 53.02 32.11 -160.91
C LEU A 513 54.26 33.00 -160.74
N GLU A 514 54.86 33.06 -159.54
CA GLU A 514 56.13 33.75 -159.27
C GLU A 514 57.29 33.13 -160.06
N GLU A 515 57.37 31.80 -160.14
CA GLU A 515 58.38 31.12 -160.96
C GLU A 515 58.12 31.27 -162.48
N ARG A 516 56.94 31.76 -162.88
CA ARG A 516 56.64 32.22 -164.24
C ARG A 516 56.97 33.70 -164.43
N LEU A 517 56.64 34.53 -163.44
CA LEU A 517 56.94 35.96 -163.37
C LEU A 517 58.46 36.15 -163.50
N ARG A 518 59.24 35.45 -162.70
CA ARG A 518 60.70 35.47 -162.71
C ARG A 518 61.31 35.12 -164.07
N ARG A 519 60.72 34.15 -164.79
CA ARG A 519 61.15 33.78 -166.15
C ARG A 519 60.76 34.82 -167.23
N ALA A 520 59.82 35.71 -166.92
CA ALA A 520 59.51 36.88 -167.74
C ALA A 520 60.34 38.10 -167.32
N GLU A 521 60.66 38.25 -166.03
CA GLU A 521 61.54 39.28 -165.47
C GLU A 521 62.99 39.09 -165.93
N ASP A 522 63.53 37.87 -165.87
CA ASP A 522 64.85 37.51 -166.45
C ASP A 522 64.94 37.80 -167.96
N ALA A 523 63.80 37.86 -168.67
CA ALA A 523 63.74 38.27 -170.08
C ALA A 523 63.59 39.79 -170.25
N LEU A 524 62.86 40.46 -169.35
CA LEU A 524 62.59 41.89 -169.36
C LEU A 524 63.82 42.72 -168.93
N ASP A 525 64.61 42.23 -167.97
CA ASP A 525 65.85 42.87 -167.49
C ASP A 525 66.94 42.97 -168.57
N SER A 526 66.82 42.21 -169.67
CA SER A 526 67.69 42.34 -170.84
C SER A 526 67.36 43.55 -171.74
N GLU A 527 66.14 44.07 -171.66
CA GLU A 527 65.63 45.16 -172.51
C GLU A 527 65.34 46.46 -171.70
N LEU A 528 65.01 46.34 -170.41
CA LEU A 528 64.59 47.46 -169.56
C LEU A 528 65.76 48.25 -168.93
N HIS A 529 66.80 48.54 -169.71
CA HIS A 529 67.88 49.46 -169.32
C HIS A 529 67.45 50.95 -169.41
N ARG A 530 66.21 51.26 -169.02
CA ARG A 530 65.57 52.58 -169.17
C ARG A 530 64.54 52.85 -168.04
N GLU A 531 64.67 54.01 -167.38
CA GLU A 531 63.66 54.68 -166.52
C GLU A 531 63.44 54.17 -165.06
N THR A 532 64.48 54.29 -164.25
CA THR A 532 64.53 55.04 -162.96
C THR A 532 63.27 55.19 -162.06
N MET A 533 63.26 54.61 -160.84
CA MET A 533 63.25 55.33 -159.53
C MET A 533 63.11 54.40 -158.29
N LEU A 534 63.45 54.90 -157.08
CA LEU A 534 63.57 54.13 -155.81
C LEU A 534 62.52 54.52 -154.72
N PRO A 535 62.29 53.68 -153.68
CA PRO A 535 61.31 53.92 -152.61
C PRO A 535 61.86 54.07 -151.16
N LYS A 536 60.95 54.40 -150.22
CA LYS A 536 61.00 54.29 -148.72
C LYS A 536 61.69 55.38 -147.87
N LEU A 537 60.98 55.81 -146.81
CA LEU A 537 61.42 56.31 -145.48
C LEU A 537 60.16 56.37 -144.55
N ALA A 538 60.20 56.50 -143.22
CA ALA A 538 61.02 55.88 -142.16
C ALA A 538 60.47 56.31 -140.76
N PRO A 539 60.53 55.47 -139.71
CA PRO A 539 60.24 55.89 -138.32
C PRO A 539 61.52 56.02 -137.46
N SER A 540 61.59 57.01 -136.55
CA SER A 540 62.37 57.03 -135.28
C SER A 540 62.38 58.43 -134.65
N ALA A 541 62.80 58.53 -133.37
CA ALA A 541 62.90 59.73 -132.52
C ALA A 541 61.54 60.42 -132.24
N GLU A 542 60.96 60.39 -131.04
CA GLU A 542 61.50 60.02 -129.72
C GLU A 542 62.74 60.82 -129.29
N MET A 543 62.51 61.99 -128.70
CA MET A 543 63.31 62.45 -127.57
C MET A 543 62.51 63.43 -126.68
N ILE A 544 61.96 62.89 -125.59
CA ILE A 544 62.31 63.24 -124.21
C ILE A 544 62.38 64.75 -123.84
N LEU A 545 61.51 65.14 -122.89
CA LEU A 545 61.53 66.34 -122.03
C LEU A 545 61.54 67.74 -122.69
N GLN A 546 60.35 68.32 -122.80
CA GLN A 546 59.99 69.62 -122.19
C GLN A 546 58.59 69.43 -121.58
N GLU A 547 58.41 69.06 -120.31
CA GLU A 547 58.80 69.73 -119.06
C GLU A 547 58.17 71.12 -118.89
N ASN A 548 57.23 71.20 -117.92
CA ASN A 548 56.64 72.39 -117.30
C ASN A 548 55.87 73.39 -118.20
N GLY A 549 54.57 73.14 -118.39
CA GLY A 549 53.58 74.12 -118.84
C GLY A 549 52.15 73.73 -118.46
N LEU A 550 51.35 74.66 -117.91
CA LEU A 550 49.96 74.39 -117.51
C LEU A 550 49.05 74.23 -118.74
N GLY A 551 48.25 73.16 -118.80
CA GLY A 551 47.35 72.92 -119.93
C GLY A 551 46.51 71.64 -119.87
N ILE A 552 45.86 71.33 -118.73
CA ILE A 552 44.98 70.16 -118.63
C ILE A 552 43.75 70.35 -119.53
N SER A 553 43.56 69.46 -120.51
CA SER A 553 42.39 69.46 -121.38
C SER A 553 41.13 69.05 -120.62
N LEU A 554 40.00 69.71 -120.92
CA LEU A 554 38.69 69.43 -120.33
C LEU A 554 38.22 67.99 -120.57
N SER A 555 38.63 67.37 -121.68
CA SER A 555 38.35 65.95 -121.96
C SER A 555 39.03 65.00 -120.97
N THR A 556 40.29 65.29 -120.60
CA THR A 556 41.09 64.49 -119.65
C THR A 556 40.50 64.56 -118.23
N LEU A 557 40.01 65.73 -117.83
CA LEU A 557 39.31 65.87 -116.54
C LEU A 557 38.02 65.04 -116.50
N TYR A 558 37.29 64.95 -117.60
CA TYR A 558 36.08 64.13 -117.71
C TYR A 558 36.37 62.61 -117.73
N THR A 559 37.51 62.17 -118.27
CA THR A 559 37.91 60.76 -118.17
C THR A 559 38.32 60.39 -116.75
N GLU A 560 39.11 61.22 -116.08
CA GLU A 560 39.50 60.98 -114.67
C GLU A 560 38.30 61.05 -113.72
N PHE A 561 37.37 61.99 -113.91
CA PHE A 561 36.14 62.02 -113.11
C PHE A 561 35.30 60.75 -113.28
N ASN A 562 35.18 60.22 -114.50
CA ASN A 562 34.46 58.96 -114.74
C ASN A 562 35.24 57.73 -114.24
N ARG A 563 36.58 57.77 -114.23
CA ARG A 563 37.43 56.75 -113.62
C ARG A 563 37.23 56.70 -112.11
N ILE A 564 37.44 57.82 -111.42
CA ILE A 564 37.25 57.95 -109.97
C ILE A 564 35.81 57.57 -109.57
N LYS A 565 34.80 57.93 -110.38
CA LYS A 565 33.41 57.51 -110.15
C LYS A 565 33.23 55.98 -110.23
N LYS A 566 33.93 55.28 -111.12
CA LYS A 566 33.90 53.81 -111.19
C LYS A 566 34.64 53.18 -110.02
N GLU A 567 35.84 53.66 -109.69
CA GLU A 567 36.63 53.19 -108.55
C GLU A 567 35.86 53.37 -107.22
N LEU A 568 35.19 54.51 -107.02
CA LEU A 568 34.32 54.78 -105.88
C LEU A 568 33.10 53.83 -105.79
N ILE A 569 32.55 53.40 -106.92
CA ILE A 569 31.43 52.43 -106.96
C ILE A 569 31.92 51.02 -106.59
N LEU A 570 33.11 50.63 -107.07
CA LEU A 570 33.73 49.36 -106.72
C LEU A 570 34.14 49.31 -105.24
N GLU A 571 34.75 50.36 -104.71
CA GLU A 571 35.05 50.53 -103.28
C GLU A 571 33.79 50.40 -102.41
N LYS A 572 32.70 51.08 -102.79
CA LYS A 572 31.41 50.96 -102.08
C LYS A 572 30.86 49.54 -102.12
N SER A 573 30.90 48.88 -103.28
CA SER A 573 30.44 47.49 -103.43
C SER A 573 31.30 46.50 -102.64
N GLN A 574 32.62 46.68 -102.60
CA GLN A 574 33.53 45.86 -101.78
C GLN A 574 33.28 46.08 -100.29
N LYS A 575 33.11 47.33 -99.85
CA LYS A 575 32.79 47.67 -98.45
C LYS A 575 31.42 47.14 -98.02
N GLU A 576 30.43 47.16 -98.91
CA GLU A 576 29.09 46.58 -98.68
C GLU A 576 29.16 45.05 -98.58
N ASN A 577 29.95 44.39 -99.45
CA ASN A 577 30.17 42.94 -99.40
C ASN A 577 30.93 42.52 -98.11
N ILE A 578 31.96 43.26 -97.70
CA ILE A 578 32.67 43.03 -96.44
C ILE A 578 31.74 43.26 -95.24
N ALA A 579 30.88 44.28 -95.28
CA ALA A 579 29.88 44.51 -94.22
C ALA A 579 28.86 43.36 -94.14
N ALA A 580 28.39 42.85 -95.28
CA ALA A 580 27.50 41.69 -95.35
C ALA A 580 28.16 40.42 -94.81
N GLN A 581 29.44 40.17 -95.12
CA GLN A 581 30.22 39.05 -94.58
C GLN A 581 30.44 39.19 -93.07
N LEU A 582 30.75 40.38 -92.57
CA LEU A 582 30.88 40.64 -91.13
C LEU A 582 29.54 40.41 -90.41
N GLN A 583 28.44 40.87 -91.00
CA GLN A 583 27.09 40.67 -90.45
C GLN A 583 26.65 39.19 -90.50
N HIS A 584 27.09 38.43 -91.52
CA HIS A 584 26.94 36.97 -91.58
C HIS A 584 27.70 36.30 -90.42
N PHE A 585 28.97 36.62 -90.20
CA PHE A 585 29.75 36.08 -89.07
C PHE A 585 29.17 36.45 -87.71
N ILE A 586 28.63 37.67 -87.55
CA ILE A 586 27.92 38.07 -86.32
C ILE A 586 26.66 37.21 -86.13
N SER A 587 25.87 36.98 -87.19
CA SER A 587 24.69 36.10 -87.15
C SER A 587 25.03 34.63 -86.86
N GLU A 588 26.15 34.13 -87.37
CA GLU A 588 26.66 32.79 -87.01
C GLU A 588 27.11 32.74 -85.55
N LEU A 589 27.77 33.78 -85.05
CA LEU A 589 28.27 33.82 -83.68
C LEU A 589 27.13 33.94 -82.68
N ASP A 590 26.14 34.80 -82.92
CA ASP A 590 24.92 34.89 -82.10
C ASP A 590 24.03 33.64 -82.20
N SER A 591 24.04 32.88 -83.30
CA SER A 591 23.34 31.58 -83.36
C SER A 591 24.11 30.45 -82.64
N LYS A 592 25.44 30.53 -82.52
CA LYS A 592 26.27 29.59 -81.73
C LYS A 592 26.33 29.94 -80.23
N LYS A 593 26.12 31.20 -79.87
CA LYS A 593 26.03 31.71 -78.49
C LYS A 593 25.06 30.95 -77.57
N PRO A 594 23.80 30.61 -77.94
CA PRO A 594 22.93 29.77 -77.11
C PRO A 594 23.44 28.34 -76.95
N ALA A 595 24.12 27.76 -77.95
CA ALA A 595 24.74 26.44 -77.79
C ALA A 595 25.91 26.48 -76.79
N ILE A 596 26.74 27.53 -76.83
CA ILE A 596 27.81 27.76 -75.84
C ILE A 596 27.23 27.99 -74.44
N ALA A 597 26.10 28.70 -74.33
CA ALA A 597 25.39 28.86 -73.05
C ALA A 597 24.84 27.52 -72.52
N ASN A 598 24.27 26.68 -73.39
CA ASN A 598 23.80 25.34 -73.02
C ASN A 598 24.96 24.45 -72.52
N TYR A 599 26.08 24.41 -73.23
CA TYR A 599 27.26 23.67 -72.79
C TYR A 599 27.82 24.19 -71.46
N ARG A 600 27.81 25.51 -71.20
CA ARG A 600 28.18 26.07 -69.89
C ARG A 600 27.24 25.63 -68.78
N ASN A 601 25.93 25.67 -69.02
CA ASN A 601 24.94 25.19 -68.05
C ASN A 601 25.08 23.69 -67.78
N GLN A 602 25.39 22.89 -68.81
CA GLN A 602 25.64 21.45 -68.67
C GLN A 602 26.93 21.18 -67.88
N ILE A 603 28.01 21.94 -68.12
CA ILE A 603 29.25 21.86 -67.32
C ILE A 603 28.97 22.21 -65.86
N LEU A 604 28.31 23.34 -65.60
CA LEU A 604 27.92 23.76 -64.24
C LEU A 604 27.05 22.70 -63.55
N HIS A 605 26.13 22.07 -64.26
CA HIS A 605 25.32 20.97 -63.71
C HIS A 605 26.16 19.73 -63.39
N TYR A 606 27.14 19.36 -64.21
CA TYR A 606 28.07 18.27 -63.87
C TYR A 606 29.02 18.63 -62.73
N GLU A 607 29.48 19.88 -62.63
CA GLU A 607 30.27 20.38 -61.50
C GLU A 607 29.46 20.36 -60.19
N GLU A 608 28.17 20.70 -60.25
CA GLU A 608 27.24 20.60 -59.11
C GLU A 608 26.99 19.14 -58.71
N ASN A 609 26.67 18.27 -59.67
CA ASN A 609 26.47 16.84 -59.41
C ASN A 609 27.75 16.17 -58.88
N LEU A 610 28.94 16.58 -59.35
CA LEU A 610 30.22 16.11 -58.81
C LEU A 610 30.44 16.60 -57.38
N ARG A 611 30.06 17.84 -57.05
CA ARG A 611 30.12 18.37 -55.68
C ARG A 611 29.17 17.62 -54.75
N GLU A 612 27.94 17.37 -55.18
CA GLU A 612 26.94 16.60 -54.42
C GLU A 612 27.38 15.13 -54.21
N ILE A 613 28.02 14.51 -55.21
CA ILE A 613 28.61 13.17 -55.10
C ILE A 613 29.81 13.16 -54.15
N LEU A 614 30.67 14.18 -54.17
CA LEU A 614 31.79 14.32 -53.25
C LEU A 614 31.32 14.53 -51.81
N GLU A 615 30.34 15.42 -51.58
CA GLU A 615 29.71 15.65 -50.27
C GLU A 615 29.08 14.35 -49.73
N LYS A 616 28.34 13.62 -50.55
CA LYS A 616 27.79 12.29 -50.19
C LYS A 616 28.89 11.26 -49.91
N MET A 617 30.01 11.28 -50.65
CA MET A 617 31.16 10.41 -50.40
C MET A 617 31.87 10.75 -49.09
N GLU A 618 32.00 12.04 -48.76
CA GLU A 618 32.57 12.52 -47.50
C GLU A 618 31.67 12.19 -46.31
N ALA A 619 30.35 12.37 -46.44
CA ALA A 619 29.37 11.92 -45.44
C ALA A 619 29.42 10.40 -45.20
N VAL A 620 29.49 9.59 -46.27
CA VAL A 620 29.68 8.14 -46.17
C VAL A 620 31.02 7.77 -45.54
N ARG A 621 32.10 8.50 -45.85
CA ARG A 621 33.42 8.30 -45.23
C ARG A 621 33.41 8.65 -43.74
N ALA A 622 32.79 9.76 -43.35
CA ALA A 622 32.62 10.16 -41.95
C ALA A 622 31.80 9.10 -41.18
N GLY A 623 30.63 8.72 -41.70
CA GLY A 623 29.79 7.68 -41.12
C GLY A 623 30.50 6.32 -40.99
N LYS A 624 31.32 5.94 -41.98
CA LYS A 624 32.20 4.77 -41.87
C LYS A 624 33.19 4.91 -40.71
N THR A 625 33.91 6.03 -40.61
CA THR A 625 34.89 6.21 -39.52
C THR A 625 34.25 6.23 -38.14
N GLU A 626 33.02 6.75 -37.99
CA GLU A 626 32.30 6.70 -36.73
C GLU A 626 31.85 5.27 -36.40
N SER A 627 31.34 4.52 -37.38
CA SER A 627 31.02 3.10 -37.21
C SER A 627 32.26 2.26 -36.85
N GLU A 628 33.43 2.58 -37.38
CA GLU A 628 34.71 1.94 -37.01
C GLU A 628 35.13 2.28 -35.57
N LYS A 629 34.95 3.53 -35.12
CA LYS A 629 35.14 3.92 -33.70
C LYS A 629 34.15 3.19 -32.79
N GLU A 630 32.87 3.10 -33.15
CA GLU A 630 31.86 2.38 -32.39
C GLU A 630 32.17 0.88 -32.30
N CYS A 631 32.56 0.25 -33.41
CA CYS A 631 33.00 -1.14 -33.42
C CYS A 631 34.26 -1.35 -32.55
N SER A 632 35.20 -0.40 -32.54
CA SER A 632 36.37 -0.43 -31.64
C SER A 632 35.94 -0.32 -30.17
N ARG A 633 35.09 0.66 -29.83
CA ARG A 633 34.53 0.88 -28.49
C ARG A 633 33.77 -0.36 -27.97
N LEU A 634 32.97 -0.99 -28.83
CA LEU A 634 32.24 -2.21 -28.51
C LEU A 634 33.17 -3.42 -28.32
N ARG A 635 34.20 -3.60 -29.17
CA ARG A 635 35.24 -4.63 -28.98
C ARG A 635 36.00 -4.45 -27.68
N ASN A 636 36.41 -3.22 -27.35
CA ASN A 636 37.13 -2.92 -26.11
C ASN A 636 36.25 -3.19 -24.88
N ARG A 637 34.96 -2.84 -24.93
CA ARG A 637 34.00 -3.15 -23.86
C ARG A 637 33.72 -4.65 -23.74
N LEU A 638 33.65 -5.38 -24.86
CA LEU A 638 33.51 -6.84 -24.86
C LEU A 638 34.76 -7.52 -24.25
N ALA A 639 35.96 -7.09 -24.65
CA ALA A 639 37.21 -7.59 -24.06
C ALA A 639 37.31 -7.30 -22.55
N SER A 640 36.83 -6.12 -22.10
CA SER A 640 36.71 -5.79 -20.68
C SER A 640 35.74 -6.73 -19.94
N TYR A 641 34.56 -6.99 -20.51
CA TYR A 641 33.59 -7.92 -19.92
C TYR A 641 34.10 -9.37 -19.92
N GLU A 642 34.83 -9.82 -20.94
CA GLU A 642 35.48 -11.13 -20.88
C GLU A 642 36.55 -11.20 -19.79
N ALA A 643 37.35 -10.13 -19.59
CA ALA A 643 38.34 -10.09 -18.53
C ALA A 643 37.69 -10.12 -17.14
N GLU A 644 36.59 -9.39 -16.95
CA GLU A 644 35.75 -9.42 -15.75
C GLU A 644 35.15 -10.82 -15.51
N ILE A 645 34.58 -11.45 -16.54
CA ILE A 645 34.05 -12.83 -16.47
C ILE A 645 35.17 -13.85 -16.14
N ARG A 646 36.37 -13.69 -16.69
CA ARG A 646 37.54 -14.52 -16.35
C ARG A 646 37.95 -14.33 -14.88
N SER A 647 38.01 -13.10 -14.39
CA SER A 647 38.32 -12.79 -12.99
C SER A 647 37.27 -13.35 -12.01
N ILE A 648 35.98 -13.16 -12.29
CA ILE A 648 34.88 -13.69 -11.45
C ILE A 648 34.88 -15.23 -11.43
N ARG A 649 35.19 -15.88 -12.56
CA ARG A 649 35.36 -17.35 -12.62
C ARG A 649 36.53 -17.81 -11.75
N GLN A 650 37.66 -17.12 -11.76
CA GLN A 650 38.79 -17.44 -10.89
C GLN A 650 38.41 -17.28 -9.41
N LEU A 651 37.79 -16.17 -9.03
CA LEU A 651 37.32 -15.94 -7.66
C LEU A 651 36.34 -17.05 -7.18
N SER A 652 35.49 -17.59 -8.07
CA SER A 652 34.60 -18.72 -7.76
C SER A 652 35.37 -20.05 -7.58
N LYS A 653 36.41 -20.30 -8.39
CA LYS A 653 37.31 -21.46 -8.19
C LYS A 653 38.03 -21.34 -6.84
N ASP A 654 38.61 -20.17 -6.56
CA ASP A 654 39.40 -19.88 -5.36
C ASP A 654 38.57 -19.98 -4.08
N LEU A 655 37.36 -19.42 -4.06
CA LEU A 655 36.43 -19.54 -2.94
C LEU A 655 35.95 -21.00 -2.75
N GLY A 656 35.72 -21.72 -3.84
CA GLY A 656 35.41 -23.16 -3.80
C GLY A 656 36.55 -23.99 -3.21
N ARG A 657 37.80 -23.67 -3.56
CA ARG A 657 39.01 -24.29 -2.97
C ARG A 657 39.13 -23.96 -1.48
N GLN A 658 38.98 -22.69 -1.09
CA GLN A 658 39.00 -22.26 0.33
C GLN A 658 37.94 -22.99 1.17
N LEU A 659 36.70 -23.05 0.70
CA LEU A 659 35.61 -23.74 1.38
C LEU A 659 35.87 -25.24 1.53
N CYS A 660 36.44 -25.87 0.50
CA CYS A 660 36.85 -27.27 0.51
C CYS A 660 37.95 -27.53 1.57
N PHE A 661 39.04 -26.76 1.55
CA PHE A 661 40.12 -26.87 2.55
C PHE A 661 39.60 -26.63 3.97
N TYR A 662 38.78 -25.59 4.19
CA TYR A 662 38.21 -25.29 5.51
C TYR A 662 37.30 -26.42 6.00
N LEU A 663 36.43 -26.97 5.15
CA LEU A 663 35.52 -28.06 5.52
C LEU A 663 36.29 -29.34 5.88
N ILE A 664 37.30 -29.70 5.08
CA ILE A 664 38.19 -30.84 5.34
C ILE A 664 38.90 -30.67 6.68
N HIS A 665 39.55 -29.52 6.91
CA HIS A 665 40.31 -29.29 8.15
C HIS A 665 39.43 -29.05 9.38
N SER A 666 38.21 -28.50 9.25
CA SER A 666 37.25 -28.42 10.37
C SER A 666 36.78 -29.82 10.78
N LYS A 667 36.52 -30.72 9.82
CA LYS A 667 36.12 -32.10 10.14
C LYS A 667 37.25 -32.92 10.78
N ILE A 668 38.48 -32.78 10.30
CA ILE A 668 39.68 -33.38 10.92
C ILE A 668 39.95 -32.80 12.33
N ARG A 669 39.46 -31.60 12.63
CA ARG A 669 39.55 -30.96 13.96
C ARG A 669 38.40 -31.32 14.91
N GLU A 670 37.24 -31.68 14.36
CA GLU A 670 36.04 -32.08 15.12
C GLU A 670 35.98 -33.59 15.42
N GLY A 671 36.46 -34.42 14.50
CA GLY A 671 36.46 -35.89 14.60
C GLY A 671 37.87 -36.46 14.54
N ASN A 672 38.19 -37.36 15.47
CA ASN A 672 39.49 -38.04 15.55
C ASN A 672 39.47 -39.41 14.83
N GLU A 673 38.75 -39.47 13.70
CA GLU A 673 38.57 -40.63 12.82
C GLU A 673 38.92 -40.27 11.35
N ASP A 674 38.90 -41.27 10.45
CA ASP A 674 39.43 -41.16 9.08
C ASP A 674 38.81 -40.03 8.23
N PRO A 675 39.59 -39.44 7.30
CA PRO A 675 39.21 -38.22 6.59
C PRO A 675 38.10 -38.43 5.54
N LEU A 676 36.94 -37.85 5.84
CA LEU A 676 35.72 -37.73 5.03
C LEU A 676 34.94 -39.04 4.80
N SER A 677 33.65 -39.00 5.13
CA SER A 677 32.70 -39.99 4.65
C SER A 677 32.62 -39.96 3.12
N ALA A 678 32.44 -41.13 2.50
CA ALA A 678 32.27 -41.25 1.04
C ALA A 678 31.04 -40.49 0.50
N HIS A 679 30.11 -40.07 1.37
CA HIS A 679 29.03 -39.15 1.03
C HIS A 679 29.52 -37.69 0.97
N GLU A 680 30.23 -37.22 2.00
CA GLU A 680 30.80 -35.86 2.07
C GLU A 680 31.78 -35.63 0.92
N LYS A 681 32.64 -36.62 0.63
CA LYS A 681 33.55 -36.57 -0.52
C LYS A 681 32.81 -36.38 -1.85
N LYS A 682 31.71 -37.11 -2.08
CA LYS A 682 30.88 -36.94 -3.30
C LYS A 682 30.20 -35.57 -3.38
N VAL A 683 29.78 -35.00 -2.25
CA VAL A 683 29.21 -33.65 -2.20
C VAL A 683 30.30 -32.61 -2.53
N ILE A 684 31.51 -32.78 -2.00
CA ILE A 684 32.67 -31.94 -2.30
C ILE A 684 33.06 -32.06 -3.78
N ASP A 685 33.20 -33.28 -4.32
CA ASP A 685 33.48 -33.53 -5.74
C ASP A 685 32.41 -32.87 -6.65
N GLN A 686 31.13 -32.92 -6.24
CA GLN A 686 30.02 -32.27 -6.98
C GLN A 686 30.06 -30.74 -6.89
N ILE A 687 30.52 -30.15 -5.78
CA ILE A 687 30.74 -28.71 -5.64
C ILE A 687 31.94 -28.25 -6.48
N LEU A 688 33.05 -29.00 -6.46
CA LEU A 688 34.25 -28.71 -7.25
C LEU A 688 33.97 -28.81 -8.75
N ALA A 689 33.19 -29.81 -9.19
CA ALA A 689 32.71 -29.91 -10.57
C ALA A 689 31.81 -28.72 -10.96
N LYS A 690 30.89 -28.29 -10.07
CA LYS A 690 30.03 -27.12 -10.33
C LYS A 690 30.78 -25.79 -10.35
N SER A 691 31.91 -25.66 -9.63
CA SER A 691 32.77 -24.45 -9.67
C SER A 691 33.80 -24.47 -10.81
N GLY A 692 33.68 -25.39 -11.79
CA GLY A 692 34.60 -25.48 -12.95
C GLY A 692 36.04 -25.83 -12.56
N ASN A 693 36.26 -26.45 -11.40
CA ASN A 693 37.57 -26.48 -10.76
C ASN A 693 38.51 -27.58 -11.30
N GLN A 694 38.11 -28.29 -12.36
CA GLN A 694 38.99 -29.18 -13.13
C GLN A 694 39.60 -28.50 -14.37
N ASP A 695 39.08 -27.35 -14.80
CA ASP A 695 39.58 -26.62 -15.97
C ASP A 695 40.84 -25.81 -15.61
N HIS A 696 41.95 -26.52 -15.40
CA HIS A 696 43.30 -25.98 -15.24
C HIS A 696 43.93 -25.49 -16.57
N VAL A 697 43.26 -25.72 -17.71
CA VAL A 697 43.76 -25.35 -19.04
C VAL A 697 43.60 -23.84 -19.27
N GLY A 698 44.56 -23.06 -18.77
CA GLY A 698 44.66 -21.61 -19.00
C GLY A 698 44.89 -20.74 -17.76
N GLU A 699 45.06 -21.32 -16.57
CA GLU A 699 45.48 -20.57 -15.37
C GLU A 699 46.97 -20.24 -15.47
N SER A 700 47.37 -18.99 -15.22
CA SER A 700 48.79 -18.60 -15.23
C SER A 700 49.55 -19.34 -14.12
N ASP A 701 50.83 -19.67 -14.32
CA ASP A 701 51.67 -20.25 -13.27
C ASP A 701 51.67 -19.39 -11.98
N THR A 702 51.54 -18.07 -12.15
CA THR A 702 51.37 -17.12 -11.03
C THR A 702 50.05 -17.31 -10.30
N ASP A 703 48.92 -17.44 -11.02
CA ASP A 703 47.60 -17.68 -10.45
C ASP A 703 47.53 -19.04 -9.74
N GLN A 704 48.14 -20.08 -10.33
CA GLN A 704 48.26 -21.41 -9.72
C GLN A 704 49.05 -21.33 -8.40
N ILE A 705 50.18 -20.64 -8.37
CA ILE A 705 50.97 -20.44 -7.14
C ILE A 705 50.18 -19.67 -6.07
N ILE A 706 49.42 -18.64 -6.45
CA ILE A 706 48.54 -17.90 -5.51
C ILE A 706 47.44 -18.82 -4.96
N THR A 707 46.80 -19.59 -5.84
CA THR A 707 45.74 -20.57 -5.54
C THR A 707 46.20 -21.65 -4.57
N GLU A 708 47.36 -22.25 -4.82
CA GLU A 708 47.88 -23.33 -3.97
C GLU A 708 48.55 -22.82 -2.69
N ARG A 709 49.35 -21.75 -2.77
CA ARG A 709 50.20 -21.30 -1.65
C ARG A 709 49.52 -20.28 -0.74
N LEU A 710 48.80 -19.30 -1.27
CA LEU A 710 48.24 -18.19 -0.48
C LEU A 710 46.79 -18.46 -0.06
N LEU A 711 46.00 -19.12 -0.90
CA LEU A 711 44.56 -19.32 -0.67
C LEU A 711 44.20 -20.62 0.08
N SER A 712 45.11 -21.61 0.16
CA SER A 712 44.91 -22.79 1.02
C SER A 712 45.18 -22.46 2.50
N PHE A 713 44.39 -22.96 3.45
CA PHE A 713 44.72 -22.85 4.88
C PHE A 713 44.12 -23.97 5.72
N ALA A 714 44.87 -24.44 6.73
CA ALA A 714 44.44 -25.48 7.67
C ALA A 714 43.94 -24.93 9.01
N SER A 715 44.26 -23.67 9.34
CA SER A 715 43.89 -23.00 10.58
C SER A 715 43.74 -21.50 10.36
N VAL A 716 42.93 -20.84 11.19
CA VAL A 716 42.78 -19.37 11.21
C VAL A 716 44.12 -18.67 11.44
N ILE A 717 45.03 -19.28 12.20
CA ILE A 717 46.38 -18.76 12.46
C ILE A 717 47.23 -18.78 11.18
N ASP A 718 47.04 -19.79 10.32
CA ASP A 718 47.79 -19.89 9.06
C ASP A 718 47.18 -18.99 7.98
N LEU A 719 45.86 -18.78 7.98
CA LEU A 719 45.21 -17.73 7.19
C LEU A 719 45.70 -16.33 7.59
N GLN A 720 45.89 -16.06 8.89
CA GLN A 720 46.48 -14.80 9.36
C GLN A 720 47.91 -14.59 8.82
N LYS A 721 48.77 -15.60 8.89
CA LYS A 721 50.13 -15.54 8.32
C LYS A 721 50.12 -15.39 6.79
N LYS A 722 49.26 -16.12 6.08
CA LYS A 722 49.15 -16.02 4.61
C LYS A 722 48.61 -14.67 4.17
N ASN A 723 47.72 -14.04 4.95
CA ASN A 723 47.33 -12.65 4.74
C ASN A 723 48.49 -11.67 5.01
N GLU A 724 49.36 -11.94 5.97
CA GLU A 724 50.59 -11.15 6.20
C GLU A 724 51.62 -11.30 5.05
N GLU A 725 51.83 -12.52 4.54
CA GLU A 725 52.62 -12.80 3.34
C GLU A 725 52.00 -12.13 2.09
N LEU A 726 50.67 -12.12 1.95
CA LEU A 726 49.96 -11.46 0.85
C LEU A 726 50.07 -9.93 0.93
N ILE A 727 49.87 -9.33 2.10
CA ILE A 727 49.98 -7.88 2.30
C ILE A 727 51.42 -7.40 2.07
N THR A 728 52.43 -8.19 2.46
CA THR A 728 53.84 -7.84 2.22
C THR A 728 54.25 -8.01 0.75
N THR A 729 53.81 -9.08 0.07
CA THR A 729 54.06 -9.26 -1.36
C THR A 729 53.33 -8.24 -2.24
N VAL A 730 52.07 -7.88 -1.94
CA VAL A 730 51.33 -6.81 -2.63
C VAL A 730 52.01 -5.45 -2.46
N ARG A 731 52.50 -5.12 -1.26
CA ARG A 731 53.27 -3.88 -1.03
C ARG A 731 54.60 -3.85 -1.79
N LEU A 732 55.28 -4.99 -1.91
CA LEU A 732 56.52 -5.10 -2.68
C LEU A 732 56.26 -4.97 -4.19
N LEU A 733 55.22 -5.64 -4.69
CA LEU A 733 54.82 -5.58 -6.10
C LEU A 733 54.33 -4.18 -6.50
N GLY A 734 53.54 -3.52 -5.65
CA GLY A 734 53.11 -2.13 -5.87
C GLY A 734 54.31 -1.18 -6.04
N LYS A 735 55.30 -1.27 -5.14
CA LYS A 735 56.55 -0.49 -5.25
C LYS A 735 57.35 -0.82 -6.53
N GLN A 736 57.36 -2.09 -6.97
CA GLN A 736 58.03 -2.49 -8.21
C GLN A 736 57.28 -2.00 -9.48
N LEU A 737 55.96 -1.83 -9.42
CA LEU A 737 55.17 -1.23 -10.49
C LEU A 737 55.36 0.29 -10.54
N GLU A 738 55.34 0.97 -9.39
CA GLU A 738 55.67 2.41 -9.29
C GLU A 738 57.09 2.72 -9.83
N GLU A 739 58.07 1.85 -9.55
CA GLU A 739 59.42 1.94 -10.11
C GLU A 739 59.43 1.68 -11.63
N ARG A 740 58.68 0.69 -12.12
CA ARG A 740 58.55 0.38 -13.57
C ARG A 740 57.89 1.50 -14.38
N ASP A 741 56.81 2.08 -13.89
CA ASP A 741 56.09 3.14 -14.60
C ASP A 741 56.91 4.44 -14.61
N SER A 742 57.71 4.69 -13.56
CA SER A 742 58.70 5.76 -13.54
C SER A 742 59.87 5.51 -14.51
N GLU A 743 60.33 4.27 -14.67
CA GLU A 743 61.34 3.91 -15.68
C GLU A 743 60.78 4.17 -17.10
N LEU A 744 59.60 3.63 -17.42
CA LEU A 744 58.97 3.77 -18.74
C LEU A 744 58.75 5.23 -19.15
N SER A 745 58.19 6.04 -18.23
CA SER A 745 57.98 7.48 -18.46
C SER A 745 59.27 8.23 -18.80
N SER A 746 60.42 7.79 -18.24
CA SER A 746 61.72 8.40 -18.54
C SER A 746 62.28 7.99 -19.90
N PHE A 747 62.04 6.75 -20.36
CA PHE A 747 62.45 6.28 -21.68
C PHE A 747 61.64 6.92 -22.80
N GLU A 748 60.32 7.09 -22.62
CA GLU A 748 59.47 7.79 -23.61
C GLU A 748 59.89 9.25 -23.76
N ALA A 749 60.15 9.95 -22.65
CA ALA A 749 60.64 11.33 -22.68
C ALA A 749 62.00 11.45 -23.40
N ALA A 750 62.93 10.51 -23.17
CA ALA A 750 64.24 10.50 -23.83
C ALA A 750 64.13 10.26 -25.35
N ALA A 751 63.33 9.28 -25.78
CA ALA A 751 63.13 8.95 -27.20
C ALA A 751 62.44 10.11 -27.97
N VAL A 752 61.54 10.84 -27.31
CA VAL A 752 60.90 12.04 -27.87
C VAL A 752 61.88 13.20 -28.08
N GLU A 753 62.93 13.32 -27.25
CA GLU A 753 63.95 14.37 -27.42
C GLU A 753 64.96 14.01 -28.51
N GLU A 754 65.46 12.77 -28.55
CA GLU A 754 66.35 12.26 -29.61
C GLU A 754 65.72 12.43 -31.01
N ALA A 755 64.41 12.18 -31.13
CA ALA A 755 63.67 12.39 -32.37
C ALA A 755 63.62 13.87 -32.81
N LYS A 756 63.63 14.85 -31.90
CA LYS A 756 63.68 16.28 -32.24
C LYS A 756 65.06 16.70 -32.71
N GLU A 757 66.12 16.25 -32.03
CA GLU A 757 67.51 16.56 -32.43
C GLU A 757 67.83 16.00 -33.84
N ALA A 758 67.32 14.81 -34.16
CA ALA A 758 67.42 14.22 -35.50
C ALA A 758 66.70 15.05 -36.59
N ILE A 759 65.56 15.67 -36.28
CA ILE A 759 64.84 16.53 -37.23
C ILE A 759 65.59 17.85 -37.47
N LEU A 760 66.08 18.49 -36.40
CA LEU A 760 66.81 19.77 -36.48
C LEU A 760 68.14 19.64 -37.23
N THR A 761 68.87 18.54 -37.04
CA THR A 761 70.11 18.26 -37.78
C THR A 761 69.84 18.08 -39.28
N LEU A 762 68.87 17.23 -39.66
CA LEU A 762 68.49 17.02 -41.07
C LEU A 762 68.01 18.29 -41.78
N GLN A 763 67.29 19.18 -41.08
CA GLN A 763 66.91 20.50 -41.63
C GLN A 763 68.15 21.35 -41.94
N SER A 764 69.11 21.42 -41.01
CA SER A 764 70.35 22.19 -41.21
C SER A 764 71.23 21.67 -42.36
N GLU A 765 71.22 20.36 -42.61
CA GLU A 765 71.93 19.76 -43.74
C GLU A 765 71.28 20.10 -45.08
N LEU A 766 69.93 20.11 -45.15
CA LEU A 766 69.18 20.44 -46.36
C LEU A 766 69.46 21.88 -46.83
N ASP A 767 69.42 22.85 -45.93
CA ASP A 767 69.75 24.25 -46.22
C ASP A 767 71.20 24.39 -46.70
N SER A 768 72.12 23.66 -46.06
CA SER A 768 73.54 23.61 -46.43
C SER A 768 73.79 23.01 -47.81
N VAL A 769 72.93 22.11 -48.30
CA VAL A 769 72.99 21.55 -49.67
C VAL A 769 72.40 22.54 -50.67
N SER A 770 71.28 23.18 -50.35
CA SER A 770 70.63 24.19 -51.19
C SER A 770 71.58 25.35 -51.52
N LEU A 771 72.26 25.90 -50.51
CA LEU A 771 73.23 27.00 -50.69
C LEU A 771 74.39 26.66 -51.65
N LYS A 772 74.83 25.39 -51.66
CA LYS A 772 75.92 24.91 -52.53
C LYS A 772 75.48 24.76 -53.99
N TYR A 773 74.24 24.33 -54.22
CA TYR A 773 73.66 24.25 -55.56
C TYR A 773 73.62 25.63 -56.23
N ASP A 774 73.19 26.63 -55.46
CA ASP A 774 73.00 28.01 -55.89
C ASP A 774 74.31 28.74 -56.26
N ALA A 775 75.44 28.30 -55.69
CA ALA A 775 76.77 28.79 -56.05
C ALA A 775 77.23 28.21 -57.40
N LEU A 776 77.16 26.89 -57.57
CA LEU A 776 77.56 26.19 -58.79
C LEU A 776 76.74 26.62 -60.03
N ALA A 777 75.46 26.96 -59.83
CA ALA A 777 74.62 27.51 -60.88
C ALA A 777 75.15 28.85 -61.44
N LYS A 778 75.72 29.71 -60.58
CA LYS A 778 76.24 31.05 -60.92
C LYS A 778 77.61 30.96 -61.61
N GLU A 779 78.50 30.09 -61.12
CA GLU A 779 79.82 29.86 -61.73
C GLU A 779 79.71 29.35 -63.19
N ARG A 780 78.77 28.44 -63.44
CA ARG A 780 78.50 27.87 -64.77
C ARG A 780 78.15 28.94 -65.81
N GLU A 781 77.41 29.98 -65.42
CA GLU A 781 76.95 31.02 -66.36
C GLU A 781 78.06 32.05 -66.67
N MET A 782 78.90 32.38 -65.69
CA MET A 782 80.07 33.24 -65.90
C MET A 782 81.07 32.61 -66.89
N LEU A 783 81.29 31.30 -66.79
CA LEU A 783 82.16 30.53 -67.70
C LEU A 783 81.61 30.41 -69.13
N ARG A 784 80.30 30.57 -69.35
CA ARG A 784 79.73 30.72 -70.71
C ARG A 784 80.10 32.05 -71.33
N SER A 785 79.95 33.15 -70.58
CA SER A 785 80.19 34.51 -71.09
C SER A 785 81.61 34.70 -71.63
N LEU A 786 82.63 34.17 -70.94
CA LEU A 786 84.04 34.39 -71.28
C LEU A 786 84.49 33.66 -72.56
N ARG A 787 83.70 32.72 -73.08
CA ARG A 787 84.09 31.86 -74.23
C ARG A 787 83.63 32.39 -75.60
N GLY A 788 83.01 33.58 -75.65
CA GLY A 788 82.26 34.06 -76.82
C GLY A 788 82.97 35.00 -77.81
N GLY A 789 84.20 35.46 -77.53
CA GLY A 789 84.90 36.45 -78.37
C GLY A 789 86.38 36.12 -78.60
N SER A 790 86.89 36.32 -79.81
CA SER A 790 88.23 35.88 -80.23
C SER A 790 88.88 36.78 -81.28
N LEU A 791 90.00 37.40 -80.89
CA LEU A 791 91.15 37.80 -81.73
C LEU A 791 90.89 38.75 -82.93
N PHE A 792 91.33 40.01 -82.83
CA PHE A 792 92.62 40.53 -83.37
C PHE A 792 92.69 42.06 -83.19
N ALA A 793 93.89 42.65 -83.23
CA ALA A 793 94.19 43.93 -82.57
C ALA A 793 94.48 45.13 -83.50
N ASP A 794 94.18 46.33 -82.99
CA ASP A 794 94.79 47.62 -83.40
C ASP A 794 94.97 48.51 -82.14
N ASP A 795 95.86 48.01 -81.28
CA ASP A 795 95.84 48.03 -79.81
C ASP A 795 95.99 49.40 -79.10
N ASN A 796 95.83 50.53 -79.79
CA ASN A 796 95.94 51.87 -79.18
C ASN A 796 95.03 52.95 -79.81
N GLN A 797 94.77 52.94 -81.12
CA GLN A 797 93.91 53.96 -81.75
C GLN A 797 92.47 53.48 -81.96
N ILE A 798 92.27 52.20 -82.33
CA ILE A 798 91.01 51.52 -82.01
C ILE A 798 90.82 51.56 -80.50
N ASP A 799 91.86 51.29 -79.69
CA ASP A 799 91.68 51.23 -78.23
C ASP A 799 91.26 52.58 -77.61
N LEU A 800 91.90 53.73 -77.92
CA LEU A 800 91.43 55.03 -77.41
C LEU A 800 90.08 55.44 -77.99
N ARG A 801 89.80 55.13 -79.27
CA ARG A 801 88.49 55.44 -79.87
C ARG A 801 87.42 54.59 -79.23
N HIS A 802 87.59 53.28 -79.11
CA HIS A 802 86.73 52.38 -78.36
C HIS A 802 86.72 52.70 -76.87
N LEU A 803 87.72 53.38 -76.29
CA LEU A 803 87.63 53.87 -74.91
C LEU A 803 86.85 55.19 -74.82
N GLN A 804 86.67 55.94 -75.91
CA GLN A 804 85.74 57.08 -75.99
C GLN A 804 84.33 56.66 -76.40
N GLU A 805 84.21 55.72 -77.34
CA GLU A 805 82.99 55.14 -77.90
C GLU A 805 82.39 54.19 -76.86
N ALA A 806 83.17 53.29 -76.24
CA ALA A 806 82.73 52.56 -75.05
C ALA A 806 82.67 53.43 -73.78
N LYS A 807 83.27 54.62 -73.69
CA LYS A 807 82.93 55.56 -72.59
C LYS A 807 81.61 56.29 -72.87
N ALA A 808 81.30 56.58 -74.13
CA ALA A 808 80.00 57.11 -74.53
C ALA A 808 78.92 56.03 -74.34
N ASP A 809 79.18 54.79 -74.72
CA ASP A 809 78.30 53.64 -74.50
C ASP A 809 78.27 53.25 -73.02
N PHE A 810 79.37 53.29 -72.25
CA PHE A 810 79.30 53.11 -70.79
C PHE A 810 78.55 54.26 -70.14
N HIS A 811 78.64 55.50 -70.61
CA HIS A 811 77.85 56.60 -70.04
C HIS A 811 76.38 56.52 -70.47
N ALA A 812 76.09 56.11 -71.71
CA ALA A 812 74.74 55.86 -72.21
C ALA A 812 74.12 54.67 -71.50
N LYS A 813 74.88 53.59 -71.28
CA LYS A 813 74.51 52.34 -70.59
C LYS A 813 74.53 52.47 -69.06
N VAL A 814 75.26 53.43 -68.50
CA VAL A 814 75.08 53.91 -67.12
C VAL A 814 73.82 54.77 -67.02
N GLN A 815 73.52 55.62 -68.01
CA GLN A 815 72.27 56.39 -67.99
C GLN A 815 71.04 55.53 -68.35
N GLU A 816 71.23 54.43 -69.08
CA GLU A 816 70.25 53.38 -69.37
C GLU A 816 70.09 52.51 -68.13
N SER A 817 71.17 51.95 -67.57
CA SER A 817 71.08 51.22 -66.30
C SER A 817 70.70 52.07 -65.09
N GLU A 818 70.86 53.39 -65.10
CA GLU A 818 70.23 54.30 -64.13
C GLU A 818 68.73 54.47 -64.37
N ARG A 819 68.28 54.48 -65.64
CA ARG A 819 66.84 54.46 -65.96
C ARG A 819 66.23 53.12 -65.63
N ASP A 820 66.90 52.02 -65.95
CA ASP A 820 66.49 50.66 -65.60
C ASP A 820 66.58 50.45 -64.10
N PHE A 821 67.59 50.96 -63.39
CA PHE A 821 67.65 50.89 -61.93
C PHE A 821 66.54 51.74 -61.30
N ARG A 822 66.21 52.92 -61.82
CA ARG A 822 65.04 53.70 -61.37
C ARG A 822 63.72 53.03 -61.75
N SER A 823 63.66 52.32 -62.88
CA SER A 823 62.49 51.55 -63.32
C SER A 823 62.29 50.31 -62.46
N ILE A 824 63.34 49.54 -62.21
CA ILE A 824 63.39 48.38 -61.32
C ILE A 824 63.16 48.82 -59.88
N GLN A 825 63.68 49.98 -59.44
CA GLN A 825 63.35 50.56 -58.14
C GLN A 825 61.87 50.93 -58.08
N SER A 826 61.32 51.60 -59.10
CA SER A 826 59.89 51.94 -59.14
C SER A 826 59.01 50.69 -59.17
N GLN A 827 59.38 49.66 -59.95
CA GLN A 827 58.70 48.37 -60.04
C GLN A 827 58.87 47.55 -58.75
N SER A 828 60.02 47.66 -58.07
CA SER A 828 60.25 47.05 -56.77
C SER A 828 59.46 47.78 -55.70
N GLU A 829 59.33 49.11 -55.76
CA GLU A 829 58.50 49.89 -54.84
C GLU A 829 57.00 49.65 -55.07
N THR A 830 56.52 49.53 -56.32
CA THR A 830 55.14 49.10 -56.57
C THR A 830 54.95 47.65 -56.14
N LYS A 831 55.86 46.73 -56.48
CA LYS A 831 55.77 45.33 -56.06
C LYS A 831 55.89 45.15 -54.54
N ILE A 832 56.63 45.99 -53.83
CA ILE A 832 56.69 46.00 -52.36
C ILE A 832 55.38 46.57 -51.78
N ARG A 833 54.77 47.60 -52.40
CA ARG A 833 53.43 48.07 -52.04
C ARG A 833 52.41 46.95 -52.29
N GLU A 834 52.30 46.43 -53.50
CA GLU A 834 51.46 45.29 -53.87
C GLU A 834 51.66 44.08 -52.93
N LEU A 835 52.89 43.69 -52.60
CA LEU A 835 53.16 42.60 -51.65
C LEU A 835 52.78 42.95 -50.21
N ASN A 836 52.91 44.21 -49.79
CA ASN A 836 52.50 44.67 -48.46
C ASN A 836 50.98 44.83 -48.34
N ASP A 837 50.32 45.25 -49.42
CA ASP A 837 48.87 45.40 -49.54
C ASP A 837 48.23 44.01 -49.58
N ASN A 838 48.77 43.09 -50.41
CA ASN A 838 48.43 41.66 -50.38
C ASN A 838 48.70 41.04 -49.00
N LEU A 839 49.76 41.45 -48.28
CA LEU A 839 50.07 40.96 -46.93
C LEU A 839 49.11 41.55 -45.88
N MET A 840 48.62 42.78 -46.06
CA MET A 840 47.53 43.34 -45.26
C MET A 840 46.21 42.64 -45.54
N GLU A 841 45.88 42.35 -46.80
CA GLU A 841 44.68 41.57 -47.17
C GLU A 841 44.77 40.12 -46.64
N LEU A 842 45.93 39.48 -46.75
CA LEU A 842 46.17 38.15 -46.18
C LEU A 842 46.14 38.15 -44.65
N LYS A 843 46.50 39.26 -43.99
CA LYS A 843 46.33 39.43 -42.53
C LYS A 843 44.88 39.68 -42.15
N SER A 844 44.18 40.60 -42.83
CA SER A 844 42.77 40.87 -42.60
C SER A 844 41.95 39.60 -42.77
N THR A 845 42.14 38.86 -43.87
CA THR A 845 41.45 37.58 -44.09
C THR A 845 41.86 36.49 -43.09
N ASN A 846 43.08 36.49 -42.56
CA ASN A 846 43.51 35.58 -41.49
C ASN A 846 42.89 35.95 -40.12
N GLU A 847 42.74 37.24 -39.83
CA GLU A 847 42.06 37.77 -38.64
C GLU A 847 40.54 37.56 -38.73
N ASP A 848 39.93 37.75 -39.90
CA ASP A 848 38.55 37.39 -40.22
C ASP A 848 38.31 35.88 -40.07
N LEU A 849 39.19 35.04 -40.64
CA LEU A 849 39.09 33.58 -40.51
C LEU A 849 39.26 33.12 -39.06
N LYS A 850 40.13 33.75 -38.27
CA LYS A 850 40.24 33.52 -36.82
C LYS A 850 38.98 33.96 -36.08
N SER A 851 38.42 35.12 -36.39
CA SER A 851 37.18 35.57 -35.74
C SER A 851 36.01 34.61 -36.03
N ARG A 852 35.93 34.10 -37.27
CA ARG A 852 34.95 33.07 -37.67
C ARG A 852 35.24 31.70 -37.04
N LEU A 853 36.50 31.32 -36.91
CA LEU A 853 36.91 30.08 -36.22
C LEU A 853 36.51 30.14 -34.74
N ASN A 854 36.91 31.18 -34.01
CA ASN A 854 36.55 31.36 -32.60
C ASN A 854 35.02 31.42 -32.40
N ALA A 855 34.27 32.05 -33.32
CA ALA A 855 32.81 32.07 -33.29
C ALA A 855 32.19 30.68 -33.54
N ALA A 856 32.79 29.88 -34.43
CA ALA A 856 32.38 28.50 -34.66
C ALA A 856 32.74 27.59 -33.47
N GLU A 857 33.93 27.76 -32.87
CA GLU A 857 34.37 27.04 -31.67
C GLU A 857 33.43 27.31 -30.48
N HIS A 858 33.09 28.57 -30.19
CA HIS A 858 32.09 28.88 -29.17
C HIS A 858 30.69 28.38 -29.53
N SER A 859 30.31 28.36 -30.82
CA SER A 859 29.04 27.75 -31.23
C SER A 859 29.03 26.23 -31.01
N VAL A 860 30.16 25.55 -31.21
CA VAL A 860 30.35 24.13 -30.90
C VAL A 860 30.30 23.93 -29.38
N GLU A 861 31.06 24.69 -28.60
CA GLU A 861 31.08 24.66 -27.13
C GLU A 861 29.68 24.85 -26.52
N ILE A 862 28.90 25.80 -27.03
CA ILE A 862 27.49 26.01 -26.61
C ILE A 862 26.62 24.81 -27.00
N SER A 863 26.84 24.22 -28.18
CA SER A 863 26.11 23.01 -28.60
C SER A 863 26.47 21.77 -27.77
N GLU A 864 27.73 21.60 -27.39
CA GLU A 864 28.21 20.51 -26.53
C GLU A 864 27.70 20.68 -25.10
N ASN A 865 27.73 21.90 -24.54
CA ASN A 865 27.14 22.18 -23.23
C ASN A 865 25.61 21.96 -23.22
N ARG A 866 24.89 22.32 -24.29
CA ARG A 866 23.47 21.97 -24.47
C ARG A 866 23.26 20.46 -24.53
N LEU A 867 24.07 19.75 -25.31
CA LEU A 867 23.98 18.29 -25.47
C LEU A 867 24.27 17.57 -24.14
N GLU A 868 25.30 18.01 -23.41
CA GLU A 868 25.66 17.46 -22.10
C GLU A 868 24.62 17.80 -21.01
N ASN A 869 23.98 18.98 -21.07
CA ASN A 869 22.84 19.29 -20.20
C ASN A 869 21.63 18.40 -20.52
N THR A 870 21.26 18.23 -21.79
CA THR A 870 20.15 17.33 -22.18
C THR A 870 20.44 15.86 -21.83
N ARG A 871 21.70 15.40 -21.90
CA ARG A 871 22.12 14.09 -21.34
C ARG A 871 21.86 13.99 -19.83
N LYS A 872 22.26 15.01 -19.06
CA LYS A 872 22.06 15.06 -17.60
C LYS A 872 20.56 15.10 -17.23
N LEU A 873 19.75 15.85 -17.96
CA LEU A 873 18.29 15.90 -17.80
C LEU A 873 17.62 14.57 -18.14
N LEU A 874 18.03 13.92 -19.24
CA LEU A 874 17.54 12.60 -19.62
C LEU A 874 17.94 11.51 -18.61
N GLU A 875 19.16 11.57 -18.08
CA GLU A 875 19.67 10.64 -17.07
C GLU A 875 19.00 10.86 -15.69
N ASN A 876 18.72 12.10 -15.30
CA ASN A 876 17.90 12.39 -14.12
C ASN A 876 16.46 11.89 -14.31
N SER A 877 15.87 12.14 -15.48
CA SER A 877 14.52 11.64 -15.82
C SER A 877 14.45 10.11 -15.80
N ARG A 878 15.53 9.40 -16.16
CA ARG A 878 15.63 7.95 -16.00
C ARG A 878 15.64 7.53 -14.53
N ARG A 879 16.41 8.21 -13.68
CA ARG A 879 16.47 7.92 -12.23
C ARG A 879 15.15 8.22 -11.52
N GLU A 880 14.44 9.28 -11.93
CA GLU A 880 13.07 9.56 -11.50
C GLU A 880 12.12 8.44 -11.93
N ASN A 881 12.19 7.99 -13.18
CA ASN A 881 11.35 6.89 -13.69
C ASN A 881 11.68 5.55 -12.98
N GLU A 882 12.95 5.26 -12.70
CA GLU A 882 13.34 4.13 -11.84
C GLU A 882 12.86 4.27 -10.39
N HIS A 883 12.79 5.48 -9.85
CA HIS A 883 12.24 5.74 -8.52
C HIS A 883 10.73 5.46 -8.53
N PHE A 884 9.97 6.07 -9.44
CA PHE A 884 8.54 5.83 -9.62
C PHE A 884 8.24 4.35 -9.92
N HIS A 885 9.11 3.65 -10.63
CA HIS A 885 8.98 2.21 -10.85
C HIS A 885 9.18 1.41 -9.54
N ARG A 886 10.22 1.70 -8.77
CA ARG A 886 10.47 1.08 -7.45
C ARG A 886 9.32 1.35 -6.47
N GLU A 887 8.82 2.58 -6.46
CA GLU A 887 7.67 2.99 -5.66
C GLU A 887 6.37 2.30 -6.11
N THR A 888 6.13 2.21 -7.43
CA THR A 888 5.01 1.44 -7.99
C THR A 888 5.07 -0.04 -7.61
N VAL A 889 6.25 -0.65 -7.60
CA VAL A 889 6.44 -2.04 -7.15
C VAL A 889 6.18 -2.16 -5.64
N PHE A 890 6.69 -1.24 -4.83
CA PHE A 890 6.43 -1.20 -3.38
C PHE A 890 4.93 -1.07 -3.07
N TRP A 891 4.21 -0.14 -3.71
CA TRP A 891 2.77 0.04 -3.51
C TRP A 891 1.96 -1.17 -4.01
N LYS A 892 2.37 -1.84 -5.09
CA LYS A 892 1.75 -3.11 -5.53
C LYS A 892 1.97 -4.25 -4.54
N GLU A 893 3.18 -4.38 -4.00
CA GLU A 893 3.48 -5.39 -2.97
C GLU A 893 2.70 -5.11 -1.67
N GLN A 894 2.59 -3.85 -1.27
CA GLN A 894 1.82 -3.44 -0.11
C GLN A 894 0.31 -3.62 -0.31
N ALA A 895 -0.22 -3.32 -1.50
CA ALA A 895 -1.61 -3.62 -1.86
C ALA A 895 -1.89 -5.13 -1.81
N SER A 896 -1.00 -5.98 -2.35
CA SER A 896 -1.14 -7.44 -2.28
C SER A 896 -1.09 -7.98 -0.84
N LYS A 897 -0.26 -7.39 0.04
CA LYS A 897 -0.25 -7.72 1.48
C LYS A 897 -1.56 -7.34 2.18
N LEU A 898 -2.12 -6.18 1.84
CA LEU A 898 -3.42 -5.73 2.37
C LEU A 898 -4.57 -6.59 1.85
N GLU A 899 -4.56 -6.95 0.56
CA GLU A 899 -5.52 -7.86 -0.06
C GLU A 899 -5.45 -9.27 0.55
N SER A 900 -4.25 -9.83 0.72
CA SER A 900 -4.05 -11.10 1.42
C SER A 900 -4.54 -11.03 2.88
N SER A 901 -4.27 -9.93 3.59
CA SER A 901 -4.81 -9.72 4.95
C SER A 901 -6.33 -9.57 4.97
N LEU A 902 -6.93 -8.96 3.93
CA LEU A 902 -8.37 -8.80 3.81
C LEU A 902 -9.05 -10.14 3.53
N VAL A 903 -8.49 -10.96 2.64
CA VAL A 903 -8.94 -12.33 2.39
C VAL A 903 -8.82 -13.19 3.65
N ASN A 904 -7.70 -13.11 4.38
CA ASN A 904 -7.54 -13.82 5.65
C ASN A 904 -8.56 -13.36 6.70
N LYS A 905 -8.81 -12.06 6.84
CA LYS A 905 -9.83 -11.52 7.77
C LYS A 905 -11.26 -11.85 7.33
N SER A 906 -11.53 -11.94 6.03
CA SER A 906 -12.81 -12.44 5.50
C SER A 906 -13.00 -13.92 5.80
N ASN A 907 -11.94 -14.73 5.73
CA ASN A 907 -11.99 -16.16 6.09
C ASN A 907 -12.17 -16.36 7.60
N GLU A 908 -11.46 -15.59 8.45
CA GLU A 908 -11.66 -15.56 9.90
C GLU A 908 -13.09 -15.16 10.27
N LEU A 909 -13.68 -14.16 9.58
CA LEU A 909 -15.05 -13.74 9.79
C LEU A 909 -16.05 -14.82 9.36
N LEU A 910 -15.85 -15.46 8.21
CA LEU A 910 -16.71 -16.56 7.72
C LEU A 910 -16.61 -17.78 8.65
N GLU A 911 -15.43 -18.10 9.19
CA GLU A 911 -15.26 -19.15 10.20
C GLU A 911 -15.90 -18.78 11.55
N ALA A 912 -15.84 -17.50 11.96
CA ALA A 912 -16.56 -17.01 13.14
C ALA A 912 -18.08 -17.01 12.96
N GLU A 913 -18.60 -16.63 11.79
CA GLU A 913 -20.02 -16.75 11.43
C GLU A 913 -20.46 -18.22 11.41
N ARG A 914 -19.65 -19.12 10.84
CA ARG A 914 -19.91 -20.57 10.85
C ARG A 914 -19.91 -21.13 12.28
N SER A 915 -18.99 -20.68 13.12
CA SER A 915 -18.94 -21.02 14.55
C SER A 915 -20.19 -20.52 15.28
N LEU A 916 -20.64 -19.30 14.98
CA LEU A 916 -21.88 -18.72 15.51
C LEU A 916 -23.13 -19.49 15.01
N GLN A 917 -23.16 -19.93 13.75
CA GLN A 917 -24.23 -20.78 13.22
C GLN A 917 -24.26 -22.15 13.91
N VAL A 918 -23.10 -22.77 14.19
CA VAL A 918 -23.01 -24.00 14.97
C VAL A 918 -23.44 -23.78 16.42
N ALA A 919 -22.99 -22.69 17.07
CA ALA A 919 -23.35 -22.37 18.45
C ALA A 919 -24.83 -22.01 18.61
N THR A 920 -25.43 -21.32 17.65
CA THR A 920 -26.88 -21.02 17.64
C THR A 920 -27.71 -22.27 17.36
N ALA A 921 -27.29 -23.15 16.44
CA ALA A 921 -27.92 -24.45 16.24
C ALA A 921 -27.84 -25.34 17.50
N GLN A 922 -26.69 -25.36 18.18
CA GLN A 922 -26.55 -26.03 19.48
C GLN A 922 -27.46 -25.41 20.56
N ASN A 923 -27.56 -24.08 20.63
CA ASN A 923 -28.43 -23.39 21.59
C ASN A 923 -29.92 -23.67 21.32
N ILE A 924 -30.34 -23.69 20.06
CA ILE A 924 -31.68 -24.14 19.66
C ILE A 924 -31.89 -25.60 20.08
N ASN A 925 -30.92 -26.49 19.85
CA ASN A 925 -31.03 -27.89 20.26
C ASN A 925 -31.12 -28.05 21.79
N PHE A 926 -30.34 -27.29 22.57
CA PHE A 926 -30.45 -27.26 24.03
C PHE A 926 -31.76 -26.65 24.52
N GLN A 927 -32.38 -25.74 23.76
CA GLN A 927 -33.72 -25.22 24.05
C GLN A 927 -34.79 -26.28 23.77
N THR A 928 -34.71 -27.02 22.67
CA THR A 928 -35.63 -28.15 22.41
C THR A 928 -35.45 -29.28 23.42
N ASP A 929 -34.21 -29.64 23.76
CA ASP A 929 -33.91 -30.60 24.82
C ASP A 929 -34.49 -30.14 26.15
N LYS A 930 -34.32 -28.85 26.52
CA LYS A 930 -34.90 -28.29 27.75
C LYS A 930 -36.42 -28.40 27.75
N VAL A 931 -37.11 -28.06 26.65
CA VAL A 931 -38.57 -28.21 26.53
C VAL A 931 -39.00 -29.67 26.68
N VAL A 932 -38.25 -30.62 26.11
CA VAL A 932 -38.46 -32.06 26.32
C VAL A 932 -38.26 -32.43 27.80
N TRP A 933 -37.19 -31.99 28.45
CA TRP A 933 -36.93 -32.24 29.87
C TRP A 933 -38.00 -31.64 30.79
N ASP A 934 -38.45 -30.41 30.55
CA ASP A 934 -39.53 -29.77 31.31
C ASP A 934 -40.88 -30.48 31.07
N SER A 935 -41.15 -30.99 29.86
CA SER A 935 -42.35 -31.80 29.58
C SER A 935 -42.32 -33.17 30.26
N LEU A 936 -41.17 -33.85 30.26
CA LEU A 936 -40.96 -35.11 30.97
C LEU A 936 -41.05 -34.91 32.48
N ARG A 937 -40.50 -33.81 32.99
CA ARG A 937 -40.62 -33.40 34.39
C ARG A 937 -42.06 -33.10 34.78
N SER A 938 -42.87 -32.47 33.92
CA SER A 938 -44.30 -32.30 34.16
C SER A 938 -44.97 -33.67 34.23
N SER A 939 -44.79 -34.53 33.22
CA SER A 939 -45.37 -35.88 33.18
C SER A 939 -45.04 -36.71 34.43
N LEU A 940 -43.78 -36.69 34.89
CA LEU A 940 -43.37 -37.36 36.12
C LEU A 940 -43.96 -36.70 37.38
N THR A 941 -44.15 -35.38 37.38
CA THR A 941 -44.81 -34.67 38.49
C THR A 941 -46.30 -34.99 38.54
N ASP A 942 -46.95 -35.11 37.39
CA ASP A 942 -48.36 -35.48 37.24
C ASP A 942 -48.58 -36.97 37.59
N GLU A 943 -47.66 -37.86 37.22
CA GLU A 943 -47.63 -39.25 37.69
C GLU A 943 -47.42 -39.34 39.20
N ILE A 944 -46.49 -38.56 39.78
CA ILE A 944 -46.31 -38.48 41.24
C ILE A 944 -47.58 -37.92 41.93
N GLN A 945 -48.29 -36.96 41.32
CA GLN A 945 -49.58 -36.52 41.84
C GLN A 945 -50.68 -37.58 41.69
N TYR A 946 -50.69 -38.35 40.60
CA TYR A 946 -51.62 -39.46 40.39
C TYR A 946 -51.38 -40.55 41.44
N LEU A 947 -50.14 -40.98 41.64
CA LEU A 947 -49.74 -41.95 42.67
C LEU A 947 -49.98 -41.42 44.10
N LYS A 948 -49.91 -40.11 44.34
CA LYS A 948 -50.38 -39.50 45.61
C LYS A 948 -51.89 -39.60 45.76
N ARG A 949 -52.68 -39.26 44.74
CA ARG A 949 -54.14 -39.40 44.76
C ARG A 949 -54.59 -40.85 44.92
N ASP A 950 -53.92 -41.80 44.26
CA ASP A 950 -54.18 -43.22 44.42
C ASP A 950 -53.78 -43.71 45.82
N LYS A 951 -52.64 -43.27 46.36
CA LYS A 951 -52.26 -43.53 47.76
C LYS A 951 -53.25 -42.92 48.76
N GLU A 952 -53.79 -41.73 48.50
CA GLU A 952 -54.83 -41.08 49.31
C GLU A 952 -56.17 -41.81 49.21
N GLN A 953 -56.57 -42.25 48.01
CA GLN A 953 -57.74 -43.10 47.80
C GLN A 953 -57.59 -44.45 48.51
N LEU A 954 -56.45 -45.13 48.35
CA LEU A 954 -56.13 -46.37 49.04
C LEU A 954 -56.05 -46.18 50.56
N HIS A 955 -55.52 -45.05 51.05
CA HIS A 955 -55.55 -44.72 52.46
C HIS A 955 -56.98 -44.47 52.97
N SER A 956 -57.83 -43.78 52.19
CA SER A 956 -59.25 -43.62 52.52
C SER A 956 -60.00 -44.95 52.50
N PHE A 957 -59.65 -45.87 51.60
CA PHE A 957 -60.19 -47.22 51.52
C PHE A 957 -59.72 -48.09 52.70
N VAL A 958 -58.46 -47.95 53.12
CA VAL A 958 -57.92 -48.58 54.34
C VAL A 958 -58.56 -48.01 55.61
N LEU A 959 -58.81 -46.70 55.69
CA LEU A 959 -59.55 -46.07 56.78
C LEU A 959 -61.02 -46.52 56.80
N ASN A 960 -61.66 -46.65 55.64
CA ASN A 960 -63.01 -47.19 55.50
C ASN A 960 -63.06 -48.66 55.93
N LEU A 961 -62.14 -49.51 55.45
CA LEU A 961 -61.96 -50.89 55.92
C LEU A 961 -61.70 -50.96 57.43
N GLN A 962 -60.86 -50.09 57.98
CA GLN A 962 -60.59 -50.05 59.42
C GLN A 962 -61.82 -49.56 60.21
N THR A 963 -62.66 -48.70 59.63
CA THR A 963 -63.92 -48.25 60.23
C THR A 963 -64.95 -49.38 60.20
N ILE A 964 -65.15 -50.05 59.07
CA ILE A 964 -66.00 -51.24 58.92
C ILE A 964 -65.52 -52.38 59.83
N LEU A 965 -64.21 -52.57 60.00
CA LEU A 965 -63.64 -53.53 60.95
C LEU A 965 -63.92 -53.12 62.39
N LYS A 966 -63.76 -51.84 62.76
CA LYS A 966 -64.14 -51.33 64.09
C LYS A 966 -65.64 -51.45 64.34
N GLU A 967 -66.50 -51.18 63.36
CA GLU A 967 -67.95 -51.37 63.45
C GLU A 967 -68.31 -52.85 63.60
N ARG A 968 -67.61 -53.75 62.90
CA ARG A 968 -67.73 -55.20 63.07
C ARG A 968 -67.24 -55.67 64.45
N GLU A 969 -66.15 -55.10 64.96
CA GLU A 969 -65.62 -55.38 66.30
C GLU A 969 -66.54 -54.83 67.40
N LEU A 970 -67.09 -53.63 67.23
CA LEU A 970 -68.05 -53.02 68.16
C LEU A 970 -69.39 -53.75 68.15
N SER A 971 -69.93 -54.11 66.98
CA SER A 971 -71.16 -54.92 66.89
C SER A 971 -70.96 -56.35 67.38
N SER A 972 -69.78 -56.95 67.17
CA SER A 972 -69.39 -58.21 67.79
C SER A 972 -69.27 -58.08 69.32
N ALA A 973 -68.66 -57.01 69.83
CA ALA A 973 -68.56 -56.73 71.26
C ALA A 973 -69.92 -56.41 71.89
N GLU A 974 -70.85 -55.81 71.15
CA GLU A 974 -72.25 -55.65 71.55
C GLU A 974 -72.97 -57.00 71.58
N LEU A 975 -72.78 -57.87 70.58
CA LEU A 975 -73.31 -59.24 70.58
C LEU A 975 -72.76 -60.04 71.77
N SER A 976 -71.46 -59.95 72.05
CA SER A 976 -70.84 -60.50 73.24
C SER A 976 -71.45 -59.91 74.52
N LYS A 977 -71.58 -58.59 74.66
CA LYS A 977 -72.21 -57.95 75.83
C LYS A 977 -73.69 -58.34 75.99
N LYS A 978 -74.44 -58.52 74.90
CA LYS A 978 -75.83 -59.00 74.91
C LYS A 978 -75.89 -60.48 75.35
N LEU A 979 -74.95 -61.30 74.91
CA LEU A 979 -74.80 -62.69 75.34
C LEU A 979 -74.36 -62.80 76.81
N THR A 980 -73.41 -61.98 77.27
CA THR A 980 -73.00 -61.89 78.68
C THR A 980 -74.17 -61.47 79.55
N LYS A 981 -74.91 -60.41 79.19
CA LYS A 981 -76.13 -60.01 79.91
C LYS A 981 -77.22 -61.09 79.91
N SER A 982 -77.34 -61.85 78.83
CA SER A 982 -78.21 -63.03 78.80
C SER A 982 -77.74 -64.08 79.82
N MET A 983 -76.45 -64.37 79.88
CA MET A 983 -75.85 -65.35 80.78
C MET A 983 -75.91 -64.91 82.26
N GLU A 984 -75.69 -63.63 82.54
CA GLU A 984 -75.91 -62.99 83.85
C GLU A 984 -77.38 -63.13 84.29
N ASN A 985 -78.34 -62.87 83.39
CA ASN A 985 -79.77 -63.08 83.67
C ASN A 985 -80.12 -64.55 83.92
N TYR A 986 -79.49 -65.50 83.20
CA TYR A 986 -79.64 -66.93 83.48
C TYR A 986 -79.02 -67.34 84.82
N GLN A 987 -77.86 -66.78 85.19
CA GLN A 987 -77.23 -67.02 86.49
C GLN A 987 -78.06 -66.44 87.63
N ALA A 988 -78.57 -65.22 87.50
CA ALA A 988 -79.47 -64.61 88.50
C ALA A 988 -80.84 -65.31 88.58
N LEU A 989 -81.25 -66.05 87.54
CA LEU A 989 -82.43 -66.93 87.59
C LEU A 989 -82.10 -68.27 88.26
N GLN A 990 -80.92 -68.84 88.01
CA GLN A 990 -80.40 -70.04 88.67
C GLN A 990 -80.25 -69.81 90.18
N GLU A 991 -79.67 -68.68 90.58
CA GLU A 991 -79.52 -68.25 91.98
C GLU A 991 -80.90 -68.13 92.66
N LYS A 992 -81.86 -67.50 91.99
CA LYS A 992 -83.27 -67.43 92.46
C LYS A 992 -84.01 -68.78 92.45
N ILE A 993 -83.51 -69.80 91.77
CA ILE A 993 -84.03 -71.17 91.88
C ILE A 993 -83.42 -71.82 93.13
N ASN A 994 -82.09 -71.70 93.31
CA ASN A 994 -81.41 -72.19 94.52
C ASN A 994 -82.02 -71.58 95.81
N GLU A 995 -82.27 -70.26 95.85
CA GLU A 995 -82.97 -69.58 96.96
C GLU A 995 -84.35 -70.20 97.27
N LYS A 996 -85.05 -70.72 96.26
CA LYS A 996 -86.36 -71.38 96.42
C LYS A 996 -86.19 -72.80 96.90
N GLU A 997 -85.18 -73.52 96.41
CA GLU A 997 -84.85 -74.88 96.85
C GLU A 997 -84.38 -74.89 98.31
N ASP A 998 -83.51 -73.96 98.72
CA ASP A 998 -83.11 -73.75 100.12
C ASP A 998 -84.31 -73.42 101.01
N LYS A 999 -85.23 -72.56 100.52
CA LYS A 999 -86.45 -72.23 101.25
C LYS A 999 -87.43 -73.41 101.35
N ILE A 1000 -87.48 -74.28 100.34
CA ILE A 1000 -88.23 -75.55 100.38
C ILE A 1000 -87.58 -76.51 101.39
N HIS A 1001 -86.24 -76.62 101.40
CA HIS A 1001 -85.50 -77.42 102.39
C HIS A 1001 -85.75 -76.94 103.83
N LEU A 1002 -85.75 -75.63 104.07
CA LEU A 1002 -86.04 -75.06 105.39
C LEU A 1002 -87.48 -75.36 105.85
N LEU A 1003 -88.47 -75.19 104.97
CA LEU A 1003 -89.87 -75.53 105.25
C LEU A 1003 -90.08 -77.03 105.48
N SER A 1004 -89.40 -77.87 104.71
CA SER A 1004 -89.39 -79.33 104.89
C SER A 1004 -88.82 -79.71 106.26
N SER A 1005 -87.67 -79.16 106.64
CA SER A 1005 -87.03 -79.38 107.95
C SER A 1005 -87.92 -78.95 109.13
N GLN A 1006 -88.63 -77.82 108.99
CA GLN A 1006 -89.63 -77.38 109.98
C GLN A 1006 -90.80 -78.37 110.10
N SER A 1007 -91.29 -78.92 108.99
CA SER A 1007 -92.36 -79.93 108.99
C SER A 1007 -91.92 -81.26 109.64
N ASP A 1008 -90.69 -81.71 109.41
CA ASP A 1008 -90.12 -82.90 110.05
C ASP A 1008 -89.97 -82.74 111.57
N MET A 1009 -89.57 -81.55 112.05
CA MET A 1009 -89.54 -81.27 113.49
C MET A 1009 -90.94 -81.28 114.10
N ALA A 1010 -91.94 -80.72 113.43
CA ALA A 1010 -93.34 -80.76 113.88
C ALA A 1010 -93.88 -82.20 113.98
N LEU A 1011 -93.60 -83.05 112.99
CA LEU A 1011 -93.99 -84.47 113.00
C LEU A 1011 -93.30 -85.26 114.12
N LYS A 1012 -92.01 -85.01 114.38
CA LYS A 1012 -91.28 -85.61 115.51
C LYS A 1012 -91.88 -85.20 116.86
N ALA A 1013 -92.22 -83.92 117.04
CA ALA A 1013 -92.88 -83.42 118.23
C ALA A 1013 -94.31 -84.00 118.43
N GLN A 1014 -95.02 -84.28 117.33
CA GLN A 1014 -96.34 -84.94 117.38
C GLN A 1014 -96.24 -86.42 117.78
N ASN A 1015 -95.25 -87.15 117.24
CA ASN A 1015 -95.01 -88.55 117.60
C ASN A 1015 -94.60 -88.72 119.08
N ALA A 1016 -93.76 -87.83 119.62
CA ALA A 1016 -93.39 -87.85 121.05
C ALA A 1016 -94.62 -87.71 121.98
N LYS A 1017 -95.64 -86.93 121.58
CA LYS A 1017 -96.91 -86.84 122.33
C LYS A 1017 -97.77 -88.10 122.22
N LEU A 1018 -97.76 -88.79 121.08
CA LEU A 1018 -98.42 -90.10 120.92
C LEU A 1018 -97.78 -91.17 121.83
N GLU A 1019 -96.46 -91.13 121.97
CA GLU A 1019 -95.71 -92.07 122.82
C GLU A 1019 -96.02 -91.87 124.31
N GLN A 1020 -96.11 -90.61 124.77
CA GLN A 1020 -96.60 -90.25 126.11
C GLN A 1020 -98.06 -90.70 126.36
N VAL A 1021 -98.93 -90.61 125.35
CA VAL A 1021 -100.33 -91.09 125.44
C VAL A 1021 -100.38 -92.62 125.56
N ASN A 1022 -99.52 -93.35 124.84
CA ASN A 1022 -99.39 -94.81 125.01
C ASN A 1022 -98.94 -95.18 126.43
N GLU A 1023 -97.95 -94.48 126.99
CA GLU A 1023 -97.49 -94.73 128.36
C GLU A 1023 -98.59 -94.49 129.41
N LEU A 1024 -99.36 -93.41 129.25
CA LEU A 1024 -100.54 -93.13 130.10
C LEU A 1024 -101.62 -94.22 129.96
N SER A 1025 -101.83 -94.77 128.76
CA SER A 1025 -102.75 -95.89 128.54
C SER A 1025 -102.32 -97.17 129.28
N GLN A 1026 -101.00 -97.44 129.31
CA GLN A 1026 -100.42 -98.60 129.98
C GLN A 1026 -100.55 -98.48 131.50
N ARG A 1027 -100.28 -97.30 132.07
CA ARG A 1027 -100.50 -97.02 133.51
C ARG A 1027 -101.99 -97.16 133.91
N LEU A 1028 -102.92 -96.83 133.02
CA LEU A 1028 -104.37 -97.03 133.23
C LEU A 1028 -104.76 -98.52 133.17
N LEU A 1029 -104.12 -99.31 132.32
CA LEU A 1029 -104.33 -100.77 132.23
C LEU A 1029 -103.86 -101.47 133.51
N GLU A 1030 -102.70 -101.09 134.06
CA GLU A 1030 -102.21 -101.59 135.35
C GLU A 1030 -103.17 -101.23 136.51
N ALA A 1031 -103.71 -100.01 136.52
CA ALA A 1031 -104.71 -99.60 137.51
C ALA A 1031 -105.99 -100.47 137.44
N ARG A 1032 -106.45 -100.84 136.23
CA ARG A 1032 -107.55 -101.80 136.07
C ARG A 1032 -107.21 -103.20 136.57
N SER A 1033 -105.98 -103.68 136.34
CA SER A 1033 -105.52 -104.97 136.85
C SER A 1033 -105.58 -105.03 138.38
N ARG A 1034 -105.08 -104.00 139.08
CA ARG A 1034 -105.11 -103.91 140.55
C ARG A 1034 -106.53 -103.82 141.15
N ILE A 1035 -107.52 -103.37 140.36
CA ILE A 1035 -108.94 -103.40 140.76
C ILE A 1035 -109.50 -104.82 140.64
N ALA A 1036 -109.18 -105.55 139.57
CA ALA A 1036 -109.58 -106.94 139.40
C ALA A 1036 -108.98 -107.85 140.50
N GLU A 1037 -107.71 -107.65 140.85
CA GLU A 1037 -107.03 -108.36 141.95
C GLU A 1037 -107.77 -108.18 143.29
N LYS A 1038 -108.25 -106.97 143.60
CA LYS A 1038 -109.01 -106.73 144.84
C LYS A 1038 -110.42 -107.31 144.83
N GLN A 1039 -111.06 -107.44 143.66
CA GLN A 1039 -112.34 -108.14 143.56
C GLN A 1039 -112.16 -109.65 143.86
N VAL A 1040 -111.10 -110.26 143.32
CA VAL A 1040 -110.75 -111.67 143.56
C VAL A 1040 -110.43 -111.95 145.05
N VAL A 1041 -109.89 -110.97 145.79
CA VAL A 1041 -109.65 -111.10 147.25
C VAL A 1041 -110.95 -111.11 148.07
N ILE A 1042 -112.05 -110.52 147.57
CA ILE A 1042 -113.34 -110.55 148.28
C ILE A 1042 -114.01 -111.93 148.16
N ASP A 1043 -113.95 -112.56 146.99
CA ASP A 1043 -114.58 -113.87 146.77
C ASP A 1043 -113.74 -115.04 147.32
N ASN A 1044 -112.40 -114.94 147.28
CA ASN A 1044 -111.49 -115.93 147.91
C ASN A 1044 -111.47 -115.87 149.46
N LEU A 1045 -112.15 -114.92 150.08
CA LEU A 1045 -112.49 -114.94 151.52
C LEU A 1045 -113.90 -115.47 151.79
N LYS A 1046 -114.60 -115.98 150.75
CA LYS A 1046 -116.03 -116.28 150.83
C LYS A 1046 -116.39 -117.71 150.38
N LYS A 1047 -115.81 -118.22 149.29
CA LYS A 1047 -115.73 -119.65 148.96
C LYS A 1047 -114.90 -119.91 147.69
N GLU A 1048 -114.04 -120.93 147.65
CA GLU A 1048 -113.50 -121.74 148.77
C GLU A 1048 -112.77 -120.84 149.83
N ILE A 1049 -112.02 -121.25 150.86
CA ILE A 1049 -111.66 -122.55 151.48
C ILE A 1049 -110.93 -123.55 150.55
N ALA A 1050 -110.73 -123.18 149.28
CA ALA A 1050 -110.04 -123.96 148.27
C ALA A 1050 -109.17 -123.04 147.39
N THR A 1051 -107.93 -123.48 147.18
CA THR A 1051 -107.13 -123.43 145.94
C THR A 1051 -107.61 -122.50 144.79
N GLY A 1052 -106.85 -121.55 144.24
CA GLY A 1052 -105.44 -121.15 144.42
C GLY A 1052 -104.51 -121.55 143.25
N GLY A 1053 -103.73 -120.61 142.67
CA GLY A 1053 -102.66 -120.91 141.69
C GLY A 1053 -102.28 -119.74 140.73
N PRO A 1054 -101.05 -119.66 140.12
CA PRO A 1054 -100.54 -118.41 139.48
C PRO A 1054 -99.69 -118.52 138.16
N LYS A 1055 -99.13 -117.36 137.66
CA LYS A 1055 -97.80 -117.11 136.97
C LYS A 1055 -97.60 -116.91 135.42
N LEU A 1056 -96.63 -115.99 135.09
CA LEU A 1056 -95.70 -115.85 133.89
C LEU A 1056 -96.26 -115.36 132.50
N SER A 1057 -95.53 -114.79 131.49
CA SER A 1057 -94.21 -114.05 131.37
C SER A 1057 -93.82 -113.59 129.91
N ASN A 1058 -92.82 -112.68 129.76
CA ASN A 1058 -91.86 -112.45 128.62
C ASN A 1058 -92.32 -111.71 127.31
N ALA A 1059 -91.46 -111.14 126.42
CA ALA A 1059 -90.10 -110.50 126.45
C ALA A 1059 -89.63 -109.97 125.03
N ARG A 1060 -88.50 -109.19 124.96
CA ARG A 1060 -87.66 -108.80 123.75
C ARG A 1060 -88.23 -107.73 122.76
N MET A 1061 -87.49 -107.00 121.88
CA MET A 1061 -86.04 -106.87 121.51
C MET A 1061 -85.71 -105.54 120.71
N SER A 1062 -84.42 -105.24 120.49
CA SER A 1062 -83.79 -104.45 119.37
C SER A 1062 -83.53 -102.92 119.50
N THR A 1063 -82.95 -102.19 118.50
CA THR A 1063 -81.49 -101.93 118.25
C THR A 1063 -81.22 -100.60 117.46
N LEU A 1064 -80.02 -100.00 117.58
CA LEU A 1064 -79.31 -98.98 116.73
C LEU A 1064 -79.65 -97.47 116.89
N VAL A 1065 -78.79 -96.40 116.94
CA VAL A 1065 -77.31 -96.11 116.80
C VAL A 1065 -76.86 -95.63 115.38
N THR A 1066 -76.10 -94.54 115.06
CA THR A 1066 -75.44 -93.39 115.78
C THR A 1066 -75.15 -92.17 114.84
N SER A 1067 -74.86 -90.97 115.39
CA SER A 1067 -73.77 -90.05 114.94
C SER A 1067 -73.09 -89.43 116.21
N HIS A 1068 -71.92 -88.79 116.11
CA HIS A 1068 -71.06 -88.49 117.28
C HIS A 1068 -71.38 -87.18 118.04
N GLY A 1069 -71.24 -87.20 119.37
CA GLY A 1069 -71.16 -86.03 120.27
C GLY A 1069 -69.69 -85.70 120.63
N PRO A 1070 -69.32 -85.38 121.90
CA PRO A 1070 -70.09 -85.41 123.16
C PRO A 1070 -69.86 -84.14 124.06
N VAL A 1071 -69.98 -84.28 125.39
CA VAL A 1071 -69.64 -83.35 126.49
C VAL A 1071 -70.76 -82.45 127.03
N GLU A 1072 -71.13 -82.44 128.33
CA GLU A 1072 -71.42 -83.54 129.30
C GLU A 1072 -72.12 -82.96 130.57
N ASP A 1073 -72.61 -83.83 131.47
CA ASP A 1073 -72.90 -83.68 132.92
C ASP A 1073 -73.91 -82.64 133.51
N GLY A 1074 -74.72 -83.10 134.49
CA GLY A 1074 -75.42 -82.25 135.47
C GLY A 1074 -76.81 -82.72 135.97
N SER A 1075 -76.88 -83.64 136.93
CA SER A 1075 -78.13 -84.01 137.67
C SER A 1075 -78.01 -83.62 139.17
N PRO A 1076 -79.05 -83.66 140.07
CA PRO A 1076 -80.35 -84.36 139.95
C PRO A 1076 -81.64 -83.71 140.56
N ILE A 1077 -82.79 -84.02 139.93
CA ILE A 1077 -84.05 -84.56 140.52
C ILE A 1077 -84.66 -83.96 141.82
N LEU A 1078 -85.90 -83.42 141.69
CA LEU A 1078 -87.00 -83.31 142.66
C LEU A 1078 -86.76 -82.60 144.02
N ALA A 1079 -86.98 -81.28 144.01
CA ALA A 1079 -87.49 -80.53 145.18
C ALA A 1079 -88.18 -79.20 144.81
N SER A 1080 -87.72 -78.52 143.76
CA SER A 1080 -88.12 -77.13 143.43
C SER A 1080 -89.44 -77.01 142.64
N GLU A 1081 -89.82 -78.04 141.88
CA GLU A 1081 -90.86 -77.99 140.82
C GLU A 1081 -92.25 -77.46 141.27
N TYR A 1082 -92.54 -77.47 142.58
CA TYR A 1082 -93.75 -76.89 143.16
C TYR A 1082 -93.73 -75.34 143.27
N ASN A 1083 -92.55 -74.73 143.41
CA ASN A 1083 -92.37 -73.28 143.33
C ASN A 1083 -92.27 -72.83 141.87
N ASP A 1084 -91.53 -73.57 141.04
CA ASP A 1084 -91.28 -73.19 139.65
C ASP A 1084 -92.58 -73.08 138.84
N LEU A 1085 -93.57 -73.95 139.09
CA LEU A 1085 -94.91 -73.85 138.49
C LEU A 1085 -95.69 -72.58 138.87
N LYS A 1086 -95.34 -71.92 139.98
CA LYS A 1086 -96.01 -70.71 140.47
C LYS A 1086 -95.39 -69.45 139.87
N ASP A 1087 -94.07 -69.41 139.73
CA ASP A 1087 -93.38 -68.28 139.11
C ASP A 1087 -93.46 -68.35 137.57
N ALA A 1088 -93.50 -69.54 136.96
CA ALA A 1088 -93.75 -69.70 135.52
C ALA A 1088 -95.08 -69.08 135.05
N LEU A 1089 -96.15 -69.18 135.86
CA LEU A 1089 -97.43 -68.54 135.57
C LEU A 1089 -97.29 -67.00 135.50
N LYS A 1090 -96.45 -66.43 136.36
CA LYS A 1090 -96.22 -64.98 136.48
C LYS A 1090 -95.28 -64.45 135.39
N VAL A 1091 -94.33 -65.26 134.92
CA VAL A 1091 -93.49 -64.94 133.76
C VAL A 1091 -94.32 -64.88 132.48
N ALA A 1092 -95.20 -65.85 132.26
CA ALA A 1092 -96.09 -65.89 131.08
C ALA A 1092 -97.00 -64.65 130.96
N GLU A 1093 -97.46 -64.07 132.07
CA GLU A 1093 -98.21 -62.80 132.06
C GLU A 1093 -97.34 -61.60 131.64
N SER A 1094 -96.03 -61.61 131.93
CA SER A 1094 -95.12 -60.53 131.54
C SER A 1094 -94.73 -60.59 130.05
N GLU A 1095 -94.45 -61.77 129.50
CA GLU A 1095 -94.04 -61.95 128.09
C GLU A 1095 -95.09 -61.41 127.11
N VAL A 1096 -96.38 -61.58 127.42
CA VAL A 1096 -97.50 -61.03 126.62
C VAL A 1096 -97.45 -59.49 126.53
N THR A 1097 -96.93 -58.81 127.56
CA THR A 1097 -96.80 -57.33 127.54
C THR A 1097 -95.62 -56.85 126.70
N GLU A 1098 -94.54 -57.62 126.61
CA GLU A 1098 -93.36 -57.26 125.80
C GLU A 1098 -93.62 -57.42 124.30
N PHE A 1099 -94.32 -58.47 123.86
CA PHE A 1099 -94.71 -58.64 122.46
C PHE A 1099 -95.61 -57.48 121.95
N GLY A 1100 -96.42 -56.87 122.82
CA GLY A 1100 -97.21 -55.68 122.50
C GLY A 1100 -96.36 -54.42 122.22
N LEU A 1101 -95.21 -54.28 122.89
CA LEU A 1101 -94.27 -53.18 122.65
C LEU A 1101 -93.45 -53.39 121.37
N ILE A 1102 -93.05 -54.63 121.09
CA ILE A 1102 -92.31 -54.99 119.86
C ILE A 1102 -93.14 -54.72 118.61
N ALA A 1103 -94.44 -55.07 118.62
CA ALA A 1103 -95.34 -54.81 117.50
C ALA A 1103 -95.42 -53.30 117.15
N LYS A 1104 -95.52 -52.43 118.16
CA LYS A 1104 -95.61 -50.98 117.96
C LYS A 1104 -94.32 -50.37 117.39
N SER A 1105 -93.17 -50.91 117.75
CA SER A 1105 -91.86 -50.51 117.19
C SER A 1105 -91.73 -50.81 115.69
N ALA A 1106 -92.48 -51.78 115.16
CA ALA A 1106 -92.45 -52.14 113.74
C ALA A 1106 -93.21 -51.14 112.85
N GLU A 1107 -94.32 -50.57 113.33
CA GLU A 1107 -95.08 -49.54 112.57
C GLU A 1107 -94.24 -48.26 112.40
N ASP A 1108 -93.57 -47.80 113.46
CA ASP A 1108 -92.67 -46.63 113.46
C ASP A 1108 -91.45 -46.80 112.55
N ALA A 1109 -91.10 -48.03 112.15
CA ALA A 1109 -90.05 -48.30 111.17
C ALA A 1109 -90.57 -48.19 109.71
N LEU A 1110 -91.79 -48.66 109.45
CA LEU A 1110 -92.39 -48.67 108.12
C LEU A 1110 -92.64 -47.25 107.58
N ALA A 1111 -93.10 -46.34 108.45
CA ALA A 1111 -93.36 -44.95 108.07
C ALA A 1111 -92.11 -44.22 107.57
N ARG A 1112 -90.95 -44.45 108.20
CA ARG A 1112 -89.66 -43.85 107.79
C ARG A 1112 -89.14 -44.36 106.46
N ALA A 1113 -89.40 -45.63 106.12
CA ALA A 1113 -89.04 -46.19 104.82
C ALA A 1113 -89.86 -45.58 103.67
N THR A 1114 -91.07 -45.08 103.95
CA THR A 1114 -91.94 -44.47 102.93
C THR A 1114 -91.40 -43.09 102.54
N GLN A 1115 -90.98 -42.28 103.52
CA GLN A 1115 -90.48 -40.92 103.30
C GLN A 1115 -89.21 -40.88 102.44
N SER A 1116 -88.29 -41.83 102.60
CA SER A 1116 -87.04 -41.87 101.82
C SER A 1116 -87.24 -42.18 100.32
N PHE A 1117 -88.42 -42.66 99.91
CA PHE A 1117 -88.70 -42.99 98.52
C PHE A 1117 -89.14 -41.77 97.69
N ASP A 1118 -89.83 -40.80 98.30
CA ASP A 1118 -90.22 -39.56 97.62
C ASP A 1118 -89.02 -38.61 97.46
N GLU A 1119 -88.10 -38.57 98.43
CA GLU A 1119 -86.86 -37.77 98.35
C GLU A 1119 -85.98 -38.19 97.14
N PHE A 1120 -85.87 -39.50 96.87
CA PHE A 1120 -85.15 -40.03 95.70
C PHE A 1120 -85.81 -39.66 94.35
N ARG A 1121 -87.12 -39.39 94.35
CA ARG A 1121 -87.89 -39.02 93.17
C ARG A 1121 -87.67 -37.57 92.74
N GLU A 1122 -87.46 -36.65 93.68
CA GLU A 1122 -87.09 -35.28 93.35
C GLU A 1122 -85.63 -35.18 92.85
N GLU A 1123 -84.71 -35.91 93.48
CA GLU A 1123 -83.29 -35.90 93.09
C GLU A 1123 -83.07 -36.42 91.65
N THR A 1124 -83.85 -37.42 91.23
CA THR A 1124 -83.80 -37.96 89.87
C THR A 1124 -84.42 -37.02 88.83
N ALA A 1125 -85.47 -36.27 89.17
CA ALA A 1125 -86.02 -35.23 88.30
C ALA A 1125 -85.03 -34.07 88.09
N SER A 1126 -84.35 -33.62 89.15
CA SER A 1126 -83.36 -32.54 89.07
C SER A 1126 -82.16 -32.88 88.17
N LYS A 1127 -81.75 -34.16 88.11
CA LYS A 1127 -80.62 -34.62 87.28
C LYS A 1127 -80.95 -34.60 85.79
N ILE A 1128 -82.20 -34.84 85.39
CA ILE A 1128 -82.63 -34.80 83.99
C ILE A 1128 -82.56 -33.36 83.45
N SER A 1129 -83.06 -32.38 84.21
CA SER A 1129 -83.05 -30.96 83.82
C SER A 1129 -81.64 -30.40 83.59
N ALA A 1130 -80.63 -30.88 84.33
CA ALA A 1130 -79.24 -30.47 84.14
C ALA A 1130 -78.66 -30.90 82.78
N VAL A 1131 -78.98 -32.11 82.31
CA VAL A 1131 -78.46 -32.67 81.05
C VAL A 1131 -79.04 -31.96 79.83
N GLU A 1132 -80.28 -31.49 79.89
CA GLU A 1132 -80.89 -30.71 78.80
C GLU A 1132 -80.27 -29.31 78.65
N ALA A 1133 -79.84 -28.70 79.76
CA ALA A 1133 -79.09 -27.44 79.75
C ALA A 1133 -77.67 -27.61 79.17
N GLU A 1134 -76.98 -28.71 79.49
CA GLU A 1134 -75.66 -29.03 78.95
C GLU A 1134 -75.71 -29.30 77.43
N LYS A 1135 -76.70 -30.08 76.99
CA LYS A 1135 -76.96 -30.34 75.56
C LYS A 1135 -77.17 -29.06 74.74
N SER A 1136 -77.73 -28.01 75.36
CA SER A 1136 -77.97 -26.74 74.67
C SER A 1136 -76.67 -25.96 74.41
N LYS A 1137 -75.69 -26.01 75.33
CA LYS A 1137 -74.38 -25.34 75.18
C LYS A 1137 -73.53 -25.97 74.07
N LEU A 1138 -73.54 -27.30 73.97
CA LEU A 1138 -72.79 -28.03 72.93
C LEU A 1138 -73.30 -27.78 71.50
N ILE A 1139 -74.49 -27.20 71.33
CA ILE A 1139 -75.00 -26.77 70.02
C ILE A 1139 -74.44 -25.39 69.63
N GLU A 1140 -74.07 -24.56 70.62
CA GLU A 1140 -73.56 -23.20 70.42
C GLU A 1140 -72.08 -23.20 69.95
N GLU A 1141 -71.27 -24.15 70.43
CA GLU A 1141 -69.85 -24.30 70.01
C GLU A 1141 -69.65 -24.78 68.56
N VAL A 1142 -70.68 -25.32 67.90
CA VAL A 1142 -70.60 -25.83 66.51
C VAL A 1142 -70.75 -24.70 65.46
N GLY A 1143 -70.98 -23.46 65.89
CA GLY A 1143 -71.57 -22.38 65.08
C GLY A 1143 -70.67 -21.43 64.28
N ILE A 1144 -69.35 -21.65 64.11
CA ILE A 1144 -68.46 -20.67 63.43
C ILE A 1144 -67.71 -21.27 62.22
N PRO A 1145 -68.02 -20.85 60.97
CA PRO A 1145 -67.45 -21.44 59.75
C PRO A 1145 -66.27 -20.67 59.12
N LYS A 1146 -65.55 -21.40 58.25
CA LYS A 1146 -64.40 -20.96 57.43
C LYS A 1146 -64.69 -19.75 56.53
N LYS A 1147 -63.65 -18.96 56.23
CA LYS A 1147 -63.15 -18.83 54.85
C LYS A 1147 -61.70 -18.33 54.79
N ALA A 1148 -61.02 -18.70 53.72
CA ALA A 1148 -59.66 -18.26 53.37
C ALA A 1148 -59.63 -17.88 51.88
N SER A 1149 -58.66 -17.06 51.50
CA SER A 1149 -58.07 -16.94 50.17
C SER A 1149 -56.63 -16.45 50.31
#